data_AF-A0A817SHQ6-F1
#
_entry.id   AF-A0A817SHQ6-F1
#
_cell.length_a   1.000
_cell.length_b   1.000
_cell.length_c   1.000
_cell.angle_alpha   90.00
_cell.angle_beta   90.00
_cell.angle_gamma   90.00
#
_symmetry.space_group_name_H-M   'P 1'
#
loop_
_entity.id
_entity.type
_entity.pdbx_description
1 polymer ?
#
loop_
_entity_poly.entity_id
_entity_poly.type
_entity_poly.pdbx_seq_one_letter_code
_entity_poly.pdbx_strand_id
1 'polypeptide(L)'
;MSSTGHCFDIGAATQQSIQEFEKRQNKFAHDHDILLDQMDSLSDYDLLQAFDVNCSKDGVAGNGALMRLAPVPLFFYRRPELAVDYSGISGQITHGDEKAYDACRYYGALIVAAIQGEDKKKLTSNTFYDDHREWFVNKKLHSDIMTIAQGSYKKQGGYQDGIRGKGYIVNALEAALWAFWSDGDSFETGALKAKPDEFGISEKDYAPSSNINDDIVDRIQGSMFGLAVGDALGAHVEFRPHSYLVANPVKDLIGGGTWGLQEGQFTDDTSMALCLAISLIACQDFVPYDQLVRYKWWYRYGYMSSTGHCFDIGAATRDSIQEFEKRQRKFAEDHSIPFDQIDFLSNRDLLQAFDVKCSQEGVAGNGALMRLVPVPIFFFRCPTVALEYSGISGTITHGDKKVYDACCYYGALIVAALRGATKEKLLSKTFYQDHFEWFGDRKLHPEVMTIARGSYQKLGGYADGIRGKGYIINALEAALWAFWSDEDSFEKGVLNAVNLGDDTDTTAAIYGQLAGAYYGYKKLPTKWIDPRASSFDPHEMKCEKSWLISMQGVKLLLYWIRQTGHPYFIRQSVQRAKYAQLEILQMIRPIMETIRNILRNQILYNSGFAHEWIELHPKPIQRPSAICYSCQRPIQQYRNFWIVSDSLHEFRDQCERCSCDPKQHVQVDYQLGFDMINRENHQSDELAT
;
A
#
# COMPACT_ATOMS: atom_id res chain seq x y z
N MET A 1 -4.14 -5.10 -19.13
CA MET A 1 -3.59 -3.84 -18.59
C MET A 1 -2.68 -3.26 -19.66
N SER A 2 -3.08 -2.16 -20.30
CA SER A 2 -2.21 -1.41 -21.21
C SER A 2 -2.03 -0.01 -20.64
N SER A 3 -0.81 0.54 -20.69
CA SER A 3 -0.52 1.90 -20.24
C SER A 3 -1.29 2.96 -21.04
N THR A 4 -1.77 2.62 -22.24
CA THR A 4 -2.50 3.54 -23.14
C THR A 4 -3.98 3.20 -23.26
N GLY A 5 -4.48 2.19 -22.56
CA GLY A 5 -5.84 1.67 -22.74
C GLY A 5 -6.09 0.98 -24.09
N HIS A 6 -5.12 1.00 -25.00
CA HIS A 6 -5.16 0.34 -26.30
C HIS A 6 -4.05 -0.69 -26.43
N CYS A 7 -4.33 -1.74 -27.21
CA CYS A 7 -3.36 -2.77 -27.48
C CYS A 7 -2.46 -2.36 -28.65
N PHE A 8 -1.38 -1.63 -28.36
CA PHE A 8 -0.34 -1.33 -29.35
C PHE A 8 0.78 -2.39 -29.26
N ASP A 9 1.30 -2.80 -30.41
CA ASP A 9 2.52 -3.62 -30.54
C ASP A 9 2.46 -5.04 -29.95
N ILE A 10 1.39 -5.80 -30.25
CA ILE A 10 1.41 -7.26 -30.05
C ILE A 10 2.20 -7.90 -31.21
N GLY A 11 3.23 -8.68 -30.86
CA GLY A 11 3.94 -9.50 -31.82
C GLY A 11 3.01 -10.51 -32.53
N ALA A 12 3.18 -10.65 -33.85
CA ALA A 12 2.27 -11.43 -34.71
C ALA A 12 1.99 -12.86 -34.23
N ALA A 13 2.98 -13.52 -33.62
CA ALA A 13 2.86 -14.85 -33.01
C ALA A 13 1.82 -14.89 -31.88
N THR A 14 1.90 -13.92 -30.97
CA THR A 14 0.96 -13.80 -29.84
C THR A 14 -0.43 -13.44 -30.34
N GLN A 15 -0.54 -12.54 -31.33
CA GLN A 15 -1.83 -12.18 -31.92
C GLN A 15 -2.52 -13.40 -32.56
N GLN A 16 -1.77 -14.19 -33.33
CA GLN A 16 -2.29 -15.40 -33.95
C GLN A 16 -2.74 -16.43 -32.91
N SER A 17 -1.97 -16.61 -31.84
CA SER A 17 -2.30 -17.55 -30.76
C SER A 17 -3.57 -17.12 -30.01
N ILE A 18 -3.77 -15.82 -29.78
CA ILE A 18 -5.00 -15.29 -29.17
C ILE A 18 -6.20 -15.54 -30.08
N GLN A 19 -6.08 -15.28 -31.38
CA GLN A 19 -7.17 -15.54 -32.34
C GLN A 19 -7.53 -17.04 -32.43
N GLU A 20 -6.54 -17.92 -32.32
CA GLU A 20 -6.78 -19.37 -32.29
C GLU A 20 -7.42 -19.80 -30.96
N PHE A 21 -6.99 -19.22 -29.83
CA PHE A 21 -7.61 -19.41 -28.53
C PHE A 21 -9.08 -19.03 -28.55
N GLU A 22 -9.44 -17.85 -29.07
CA GLU A 22 -10.82 -17.40 -29.20
C GLU A 22 -11.67 -18.37 -30.04
N LYS A 23 -11.12 -18.89 -31.15
CA LYS A 23 -11.82 -19.90 -31.97
C LYS A 23 -12.08 -21.19 -31.21
N ARG A 24 -11.08 -21.68 -30.47
CA ARG A 24 -11.20 -22.90 -29.66
C ARG A 24 -12.15 -22.70 -28.51
N GLN A 25 -12.11 -21.55 -27.85
CA GLN A 25 -13.01 -21.18 -26.76
C GLN A 25 -14.47 -21.20 -27.24
N ASN A 26 -14.76 -20.56 -28.39
CA ASN A 26 -16.08 -20.58 -29.00
C ASN A 26 -16.55 -21.99 -29.35
N LYS A 27 -15.66 -22.81 -29.93
CA LYS A 27 -15.98 -24.20 -30.26
C LYS A 27 -16.23 -25.05 -29.02
N PHE A 28 -15.37 -24.94 -28.01
CA PHE A 28 -15.48 -25.71 -26.77
C PHE A 28 -16.77 -25.36 -26.01
N ALA A 29 -17.11 -24.06 -25.94
CA ALA A 29 -18.36 -23.58 -25.38
C ALA A 29 -19.57 -24.19 -26.09
N HIS A 30 -19.54 -24.21 -27.43
CA HIS A 30 -20.60 -24.83 -28.24
C HIS A 30 -20.70 -26.35 -28.03
N ASP A 31 -19.57 -27.07 -28.05
CA ASP A 31 -19.53 -28.53 -27.95
C ASP A 31 -20.00 -29.05 -26.56
N HIS A 32 -19.97 -28.19 -25.53
CA HIS A 32 -20.32 -28.54 -24.15
C HIS A 32 -21.56 -27.80 -23.62
N ASP A 33 -22.32 -27.11 -24.48
CA ASP A 33 -23.50 -26.31 -24.11
C ASP A 33 -23.23 -25.27 -23.00
N ILE A 34 -22.04 -24.66 -23.01
CA ILE A 34 -21.62 -23.61 -22.08
C ILE A 34 -21.83 -22.25 -22.74
N LEU A 35 -22.43 -21.29 -22.04
CA LEU A 35 -22.50 -19.92 -22.55
C LEU A 35 -21.10 -19.30 -22.56
N LEU A 36 -20.76 -18.57 -23.63
CA LEU A 36 -19.40 -18.03 -23.80
C LEU A 36 -18.98 -17.10 -22.65
N ASP A 37 -19.92 -16.38 -22.05
CA ASP A 37 -19.70 -15.52 -20.88
C ASP A 37 -19.48 -16.32 -19.57
N GLN A 38 -19.87 -17.59 -19.55
CA GLN A 38 -19.62 -18.50 -18.43
C GLN A 38 -18.27 -19.21 -18.52
N MET A 39 -17.64 -19.23 -19.70
CA MET A 39 -16.32 -19.82 -19.93
C MET A 39 -15.26 -19.33 -18.93
N ASP A 40 -15.26 -18.02 -18.65
CA ASP A 40 -14.28 -17.39 -17.76
C ASP A 40 -14.50 -17.71 -16.27
N SER A 41 -15.65 -18.33 -15.94
CA SER A 41 -16.06 -18.71 -14.58
C SER A 41 -16.17 -20.24 -14.39
N LEU A 42 -15.71 -21.02 -15.37
CA LEU A 42 -15.65 -22.48 -15.28
C LEU A 42 -14.78 -22.90 -14.08
N SER A 43 -15.41 -23.60 -13.14
CA SER A 43 -14.76 -24.18 -11.96
C SER A 43 -14.66 -25.71 -12.03
N ASP A 44 -15.26 -26.32 -13.06
CA ASP A 44 -15.19 -27.74 -13.30
C ASP A 44 -13.80 -28.13 -13.80
N TYR A 45 -13.07 -28.85 -12.96
CA TYR A 45 -11.68 -29.19 -13.18
C TYR A 45 -11.49 -30.15 -14.38
N ASP A 46 -12.43 -31.06 -14.61
CA ASP A 46 -12.35 -32.03 -15.70
C ASP A 46 -12.59 -31.34 -17.05
N LEU A 47 -13.53 -30.39 -17.09
CA LEU A 47 -13.75 -29.54 -18.26
C LEU A 47 -12.56 -28.61 -18.53
N LEU A 48 -11.97 -28.02 -17.48
CA LEU A 48 -10.76 -27.19 -17.62
C LEU A 48 -9.56 -27.98 -18.17
N GLN A 49 -9.40 -29.25 -17.77
CA GLN A 49 -8.35 -30.10 -18.31
C GLN A 49 -8.63 -30.57 -19.75
N ALA A 50 -9.89 -30.69 -20.14
CA ALA A 50 -10.27 -31.08 -21.50
C ALA A 50 -10.02 -29.96 -22.54
N PHE A 51 -9.92 -28.70 -22.09
CA PHE A 51 -9.66 -27.57 -22.96
C PHE A 51 -8.17 -27.42 -23.30
N ASP A 52 -7.82 -27.68 -24.56
CA ASP A 52 -6.44 -27.50 -25.04
C ASP A 52 -6.10 -26.00 -25.21
N VAL A 53 -5.47 -25.46 -24.17
CA VAL A 53 -5.00 -24.07 -24.10
C VAL A 53 -3.79 -23.76 -24.99
N ASN A 54 -3.11 -24.76 -25.55
CA ASN A 54 -1.94 -24.52 -26.40
C ASN A 54 -2.37 -24.12 -27.81
N CYS A 55 -2.42 -22.81 -28.05
CA CYS A 55 -2.88 -22.22 -29.31
C CYS A 55 -1.71 -21.77 -30.20
N SER A 56 -0.49 -22.17 -29.86
CA SER A 56 0.70 -21.79 -30.60
C SER A 56 0.83 -22.52 -31.93
N LYS A 57 1.47 -21.87 -32.89
CA LYS A 57 1.85 -22.50 -34.16
C LYS A 57 3.25 -23.12 -34.03
N ASP A 58 3.41 -24.33 -34.56
CA ASP A 58 4.70 -25.02 -34.62
C ASP A 58 5.77 -24.17 -35.31
N GLY A 59 6.99 -24.20 -34.77
CA GLY A 59 8.16 -23.48 -35.33
C GLY A 59 8.18 -21.97 -35.08
N VAL A 60 7.27 -21.44 -34.25
CA VAL A 60 7.26 -20.02 -33.88
C VAL A 60 8.16 -19.78 -32.66
N ALA A 61 9.28 -19.08 -32.89
CA ALA A 61 10.36 -18.86 -31.92
C ALA A 61 10.61 -17.36 -31.62
N GLY A 62 9.55 -16.58 -31.46
CA GLY A 62 9.58 -15.17 -31.07
C GLY A 62 10.02 -14.92 -29.62
N ASN A 63 10.67 -13.78 -29.37
CA ASN A 63 11.18 -13.40 -28.04
C ASN A 63 10.09 -13.00 -27.03
N GLY A 64 8.84 -12.79 -27.48
CA GLY A 64 7.72 -12.40 -26.62
C GLY A 64 7.39 -13.40 -25.51
N ALA A 65 7.82 -14.66 -25.64
CA ALA A 65 7.77 -15.65 -24.57
C ALA A 65 8.62 -15.27 -23.35
N LEU A 66 9.84 -14.76 -23.56
CA LEU A 66 10.74 -14.35 -22.48
C LEU A 66 10.30 -13.04 -21.81
N MET A 67 9.77 -12.09 -22.60
CA MET A 67 9.40 -10.75 -22.11
C MET A 67 8.37 -10.76 -20.97
N ARG A 68 7.53 -11.79 -20.91
CA ARG A 68 6.46 -11.94 -19.91
C ARG A 68 6.73 -13.04 -18.88
N LEU A 69 7.91 -13.66 -18.89
CA LEU A 69 8.14 -14.93 -18.20
C LEU A 69 8.20 -14.80 -16.68
N ALA A 70 8.77 -13.70 -16.17
CA ALA A 70 9.17 -13.54 -14.77
C ALA A 70 8.13 -13.92 -13.69
N PRO A 71 6.80 -13.70 -13.87
CA PRO A 71 5.81 -14.09 -12.86
C PRO A 71 5.82 -15.58 -12.51
N VAL A 72 6.13 -16.47 -13.46
CA VAL A 72 6.13 -17.92 -13.24
C VAL A 72 7.22 -18.36 -12.26
N PRO A 73 8.52 -18.09 -12.52
CA PRO A 73 9.57 -18.44 -11.58
C PRO A 73 9.46 -17.66 -10.26
N LEU A 74 8.89 -16.44 -10.25
CA LEU A 74 8.61 -15.70 -9.01
C LEU A 74 7.57 -16.41 -8.12
N PHE A 75 6.56 -17.03 -8.70
CA PHE A 75 5.55 -17.77 -7.93
C PHE A 75 6.08 -19.12 -7.43
N PHE A 76 6.79 -19.84 -8.28
CA PHE A 76 7.25 -21.21 -8.00
C PHE A 76 8.69 -21.31 -7.45
N TYR A 77 9.38 -20.23 -7.10
CA TYR A 77 10.81 -20.25 -6.72
C TYR A 77 11.19 -21.23 -5.59
N ARG A 78 10.24 -21.58 -4.71
CA ARG A 78 10.43 -22.59 -3.64
C ARG A 78 10.38 -24.03 -4.14
N ARG A 79 9.97 -24.25 -5.39
CA ARG A 79 9.90 -25.54 -6.09
C ARG A 79 10.55 -25.38 -7.47
N PRO A 80 11.89 -25.36 -7.55
CA PRO A 80 12.63 -25.04 -8.78
C PRO A 80 12.24 -25.89 -9.98
N GLU A 81 11.99 -27.18 -9.76
CA GLU A 81 11.53 -28.12 -10.79
C GLU A 81 10.22 -27.65 -11.45
N LEU A 82 9.22 -27.26 -10.63
CA LEU A 82 7.96 -26.72 -11.13
C LEU A 82 8.14 -25.34 -11.78
N ALA A 83 9.00 -24.50 -11.21
CA ALA A 83 9.29 -23.17 -11.76
C ALA A 83 9.89 -23.26 -13.16
N VAL A 84 10.85 -24.15 -13.36
CA VAL A 84 11.48 -24.40 -14.66
C VAL A 84 10.46 -24.98 -15.64
N ASP A 85 9.74 -26.03 -15.27
CA ASP A 85 8.79 -26.69 -16.18
C ASP A 85 7.62 -25.77 -16.56
N TYR A 86 7.03 -25.04 -15.60
CA TYR A 86 5.96 -24.08 -15.89
C TYR A 86 6.47 -22.86 -16.66
N SER A 87 7.74 -22.47 -16.51
CA SER A 87 8.33 -21.43 -17.36
C SER A 87 8.34 -21.86 -18.82
N GLY A 88 8.70 -23.12 -19.11
CA GLY A 88 8.60 -23.69 -20.45
C GLY A 88 7.17 -23.68 -20.98
N ILE A 89 6.22 -24.21 -20.19
CA ILE A 89 4.79 -24.29 -20.57
C ILE A 89 4.23 -22.89 -20.87
N SER A 90 4.53 -21.90 -20.03
CA SER A 90 4.10 -20.51 -20.22
C SER A 90 4.58 -19.90 -21.54
N GLY A 91 5.81 -20.21 -21.95
CA GLY A 91 6.33 -19.84 -23.27
C GLY A 91 5.59 -20.54 -24.40
N GLN A 92 5.38 -21.85 -24.27
CA GLN A 92 4.80 -22.71 -25.29
C GLN A 92 3.37 -22.35 -25.66
N ILE A 93 2.58 -21.81 -24.74
CA ILE A 93 1.17 -21.41 -24.99
C ILE A 93 1.03 -20.48 -26.21
N THR A 94 2.04 -19.65 -26.51
CA THR A 94 2.01 -18.74 -27.67
C THR A 94 3.15 -18.93 -28.67
N HIS A 95 4.16 -19.74 -28.35
CA HIS A 95 5.36 -19.94 -29.17
C HIS A 95 5.70 -21.44 -29.22
N GLY A 96 5.27 -22.12 -30.29
CA GLY A 96 5.32 -23.59 -30.39
C GLY A 96 6.68 -24.18 -30.73
N ASP A 97 7.72 -23.37 -30.95
CA ASP A 97 9.07 -23.90 -31.18
C ASP A 97 9.72 -24.40 -29.89
N GLU A 98 10.38 -25.55 -29.96
CA GLU A 98 11.13 -26.15 -28.85
C GLU A 98 12.18 -25.20 -28.25
N LYS A 99 12.79 -24.34 -29.06
CA LYS A 99 13.72 -23.31 -28.58
C LYS A 99 13.05 -22.29 -27.68
N ALA A 100 11.78 -21.95 -27.93
CA ALA A 100 11.06 -21.01 -27.08
C ALA A 100 10.72 -21.63 -25.72
N TYR A 101 10.29 -22.90 -25.74
CA TYR A 101 10.08 -23.68 -24.53
C TYR A 101 11.36 -23.76 -23.68
N ASP A 102 12.48 -24.20 -24.27
CA ASP A 102 13.73 -24.38 -23.53
C ASP A 102 14.42 -23.05 -23.15
N ALA A 103 14.28 -22.00 -23.96
CA ALA A 103 14.75 -20.66 -23.58
C ALA A 103 14.04 -20.17 -22.31
N CYS A 104 12.72 -20.39 -22.21
CA CYS A 104 11.96 -20.03 -21.03
C CYS A 104 12.32 -20.93 -19.83
N ARG A 105 12.54 -22.23 -20.01
CA ARG A 105 13.03 -23.10 -18.94
C ARG A 105 14.37 -22.63 -18.39
N TYR A 106 15.33 -22.36 -19.27
CA TYR A 106 16.66 -21.91 -18.87
C TYR A 106 16.62 -20.54 -18.20
N TYR A 107 15.90 -19.57 -18.76
CA TYR A 107 15.77 -18.25 -18.18
C TYR A 107 14.99 -18.28 -16.85
N GLY A 108 13.97 -19.12 -16.74
CA GLY A 108 13.26 -19.39 -15.49
C GLY A 108 14.18 -19.95 -14.40
N ALA A 109 15.05 -20.91 -14.73
CA ALA A 109 16.05 -21.45 -13.81
C ALA A 109 17.01 -20.36 -13.31
N LEU A 110 17.50 -19.50 -14.21
CA LEU A 110 18.36 -18.36 -13.83
C LEU A 110 17.65 -17.41 -12.87
N ILE A 111 16.37 -17.12 -13.10
CA ILE A 111 15.56 -16.28 -12.20
C ILE A 111 15.39 -16.96 -10.84
N VAL A 112 15.09 -18.26 -10.80
CA VAL A 112 14.94 -19.02 -9.54
C VAL A 112 16.25 -19.03 -8.75
N ALA A 113 17.38 -19.34 -9.39
CA ALA A 113 18.69 -19.32 -8.75
C ALA A 113 19.04 -17.93 -8.21
N ALA A 114 18.75 -16.87 -8.98
CA ALA A 114 18.94 -15.49 -8.52
C ALA A 114 18.09 -15.16 -7.28
N ILE A 115 16.81 -15.58 -7.27
CA ILE A 115 15.91 -15.40 -6.11
C ILE A 115 16.42 -16.19 -4.88
N GLN A 116 17.01 -17.36 -5.10
CA GLN A 116 17.60 -18.19 -4.05
C GLN A 116 18.97 -17.67 -3.56
N GLY A 117 19.47 -16.58 -4.14
CA GLY A 117 20.67 -15.89 -3.69
C GLY A 117 21.97 -16.37 -4.34
N GLU A 118 21.90 -17.06 -5.48
CA GLU A 118 23.09 -17.35 -6.26
C GLU A 118 23.74 -16.07 -6.79
N ASP A 119 25.06 -15.98 -6.66
CA ASP A 119 25.80 -14.83 -7.14
C ASP A 119 25.89 -14.79 -8.67
N LYS A 120 26.18 -13.60 -9.19
CA LYS A 120 26.30 -13.35 -10.63
C LYS A 120 27.35 -14.24 -11.32
N LYS A 121 28.42 -14.64 -10.64
CA LYS A 121 29.45 -15.52 -11.21
C LYS A 121 28.94 -16.94 -11.40
N LYS A 122 28.12 -17.44 -10.46
CA LYS A 122 27.42 -18.71 -10.58
C LYS A 122 26.33 -18.68 -11.66
N LEU A 123 25.50 -17.64 -11.66
CA LEU A 123 24.45 -17.48 -12.67
C LEU A 123 24.98 -17.37 -14.10
N THR A 124 26.19 -16.80 -14.25
CA THR A 124 26.85 -16.67 -15.54
C THR A 124 27.96 -17.71 -15.76
N SER A 125 28.04 -18.76 -14.95
CA SER A 125 29.02 -19.83 -15.12
C SER A 125 28.64 -20.72 -16.33
N ASN A 126 29.64 -21.31 -16.98
CA ASN A 126 29.40 -22.27 -18.08
C ASN A 126 28.89 -23.63 -17.57
N THR A 127 28.86 -23.85 -16.26
CA THR A 127 28.36 -25.06 -15.59
C THR A 127 26.99 -24.86 -14.96
N PHE A 128 26.39 -23.65 -15.01
CA PHE A 128 25.13 -23.35 -14.32
C PHE A 128 24.03 -24.38 -14.60
N TYR A 129 23.86 -24.78 -15.86
CA TYR A 129 22.89 -25.80 -16.25
C TYR A 129 23.20 -27.18 -15.65
N ASP A 130 24.47 -27.58 -15.61
CA ASP A 130 24.89 -28.87 -15.07
C ASP A 130 24.77 -28.89 -13.53
N ASP A 131 25.07 -27.75 -12.89
CA ASP A 131 24.98 -27.56 -11.44
C ASP A 131 23.52 -27.61 -10.92
N HIS A 132 22.55 -27.32 -11.79
CA HIS A 132 21.11 -27.30 -11.48
C HIS A 132 20.32 -28.31 -12.33
N ARG A 133 20.99 -29.36 -12.79
CA ARG A 133 20.42 -30.31 -13.75
C ARG A 133 19.15 -30.99 -13.25
N GLU A 134 19.03 -31.16 -11.93
CA GLU A 134 17.86 -31.71 -11.28
C GLU A 134 16.60 -30.85 -11.44
N TRP A 135 16.72 -29.56 -11.76
CA TRP A 135 15.56 -28.68 -12.02
C TRP A 135 14.92 -28.94 -13.39
N PHE A 136 15.62 -29.63 -14.29
CA PHE A 136 15.19 -29.85 -15.67
C PHE A 136 14.62 -31.27 -15.86
N VAL A 137 13.61 -31.61 -15.05
CA VAL A 137 13.10 -32.98 -14.77
C VAL A 137 12.75 -33.80 -16.02
N ASN A 138 12.42 -33.16 -17.15
CA ASN A 138 11.74 -33.84 -18.25
C ASN A 138 12.42 -33.79 -19.63
N LYS A 139 13.50 -33.02 -19.82
CA LYS A 139 14.20 -32.92 -21.12
C LYS A 139 15.50 -32.14 -21.04
N LYS A 140 16.53 -32.57 -21.79
CA LYS A 140 17.73 -31.75 -22.06
C LYS A 140 17.32 -30.50 -22.86
N LEU A 141 18.00 -29.38 -22.62
CA LEU A 141 17.81 -28.17 -23.42
C LEU A 141 18.18 -28.42 -24.89
N HIS A 142 17.43 -27.79 -25.79
CA HIS A 142 17.75 -27.65 -27.21
C HIS A 142 19.19 -27.14 -27.41
N SER A 143 19.87 -27.62 -28.45
CA SER A 143 21.31 -27.37 -28.72
C SER A 143 21.68 -25.88 -28.73
N ASP A 144 20.82 -25.05 -29.32
CA ASP A 144 21.03 -23.59 -29.38
C ASP A 144 20.99 -22.94 -28.00
N ILE A 145 20.07 -23.38 -27.13
CA ILE A 145 19.97 -22.87 -25.76
C ILE A 145 21.12 -23.43 -24.90
N MET A 146 21.52 -24.68 -25.15
CA MET A 146 22.71 -25.26 -24.52
C MET A 146 23.98 -24.49 -24.88
N THR A 147 24.11 -24.05 -26.13
CA THR A 147 25.23 -23.21 -26.59
C THR A 147 25.29 -21.88 -25.82
N ILE A 148 24.13 -21.28 -25.57
CA ILE A 148 24.00 -20.08 -24.71
C ILE A 148 24.38 -20.41 -23.27
N ALA A 149 23.86 -21.50 -22.70
CA ALA A 149 24.17 -21.93 -21.33
C ALA A 149 25.67 -22.20 -21.12
N GLN A 150 26.37 -22.62 -22.17
CA GLN A 150 27.83 -22.81 -22.19
C GLN A 150 28.63 -21.51 -22.41
N GLY A 151 27.96 -20.37 -22.48
CA GLY A 151 28.59 -19.05 -22.45
C GLY A 151 28.83 -18.41 -23.81
N SER A 152 28.09 -18.75 -24.87
CA SER A 152 28.22 -18.09 -26.19
C SER A 152 28.05 -16.56 -26.13
N TYR A 153 27.30 -16.07 -25.13
CA TYR A 153 27.10 -14.66 -24.84
C TYR A 153 28.34 -13.96 -24.24
N LYS A 154 29.44 -14.64 -23.89
CA LYS A 154 30.61 -14.02 -23.23
C LYS A 154 31.59 -13.39 -24.21
N LYS A 155 31.12 -12.41 -24.98
CA LYS A 155 31.92 -11.72 -26.03
C LYS A 155 32.21 -10.27 -25.62
N GLN A 156 33.47 -9.84 -25.70
CA GLN A 156 33.87 -8.50 -25.22
C GLN A 156 33.31 -7.35 -26.06
N GLY A 157 33.23 -7.52 -27.38
CA GLY A 157 32.75 -6.52 -28.33
C GLY A 157 31.24 -6.50 -28.53
N GLY A 158 30.48 -7.41 -27.87
CA GLY A 158 29.01 -7.47 -27.94
C GLY A 158 28.49 -7.49 -29.38
N TYR A 159 27.97 -6.34 -29.83
CA TYR A 159 27.52 -6.14 -31.22
C TYR A 159 28.64 -6.37 -32.25
N GLN A 160 29.87 -5.93 -31.99
CA GLN A 160 31.00 -6.14 -32.91
C GLN A 160 31.34 -7.63 -33.09
N ASP A 161 31.01 -8.45 -32.08
CA ASP A 161 31.27 -9.90 -32.08
C ASP A 161 30.02 -10.74 -32.40
N GLY A 162 28.99 -10.10 -32.98
CA GLY A 162 27.81 -10.77 -33.53
C GLY A 162 26.63 -10.96 -32.59
N ILE A 163 26.64 -10.42 -31.36
CA ILE A 163 25.45 -10.40 -30.48
C ILE A 163 24.40 -9.45 -31.08
N ARG A 164 23.16 -9.90 -31.21
CA ARG A 164 22.06 -9.13 -31.84
C ARG A 164 20.77 -9.32 -31.06
N GLY A 165 20.27 -8.31 -30.36
CA GLY A 165 18.93 -8.34 -29.76
C GLY A 165 17.84 -8.24 -30.83
N LYS A 166 17.44 -9.36 -31.43
CA LYS A 166 16.38 -9.42 -32.46
C LYS A 166 15.13 -10.11 -31.92
N GLY A 167 14.03 -10.05 -32.66
CA GLY A 167 12.76 -10.71 -32.33
C GLY A 167 12.81 -12.25 -32.23
N TYR A 168 13.94 -12.89 -32.58
CA TYR A 168 14.16 -14.33 -32.45
C TYR A 168 14.66 -14.67 -31.04
N ILE A 169 14.04 -15.67 -30.40
CA ILE A 169 14.19 -15.95 -28.97
C ILE A 169 15.62 -16.31 -28.54
N VAL A 170 16.35 -17.09 -29.35
CA VAL A 170 17.74 -17.47 -29.06
C VAL A 170 18.62 -16.23 -29.00
N ASN A 171 18.49 -15.35 -30.00
CA ASN A 171 19.27 -14.12 -30.09
C ASN A 171 18.91 -13.15 -28.96
N ALA A 172 17.63 -13.07 -28.59
CA ALA A 172 17.17 -12.22 -27.49
C ALA A 172 17.70 -12.71 -26.13
N LEU A 173 17.68 -14.01 -25.88
CA LEU A 173 18.23 -14.61 -24.66
C LEU A 173 19.75 -14.41 -24.59
N GLU A 174 20.46 -14.65 -25.69
CA GLU A 174 21.92 -14.45 -25.77
C GLU A 174 22.29 -12.98 -25.51
N ALA A 175 21.56 -12.03 -26.10
CA ALA A 175 21.78 -10.60 -25.89
C ALA A 175 21.48 -10.18 -24.44
N ALA A 176 20.39 -10.69 -23.84
CA ALA A 176 20.06 -10.42 -22.45
C ALA A 176 21.14 -10.94 -21.48
N LEU A 177 21.68 -12.14 -21.73
CA LEU A 177 22.75 -12.70 -20.91
C LEU A 177 24.10 -12.03 -21.16
N TRP A 178 24.39 -11.59 -22.38
CA TRP A 178 25.57 -10.76 -22.65
C TRP A 178 25.49 -9.44 -21.88
N ALA A 179 24.34 -8.76 -21.93
CA ALA A 179 24.13 -7.52 -21.20
C ALA A 179 24.26 -7.75 -19.69
N PHE A 180 23.64 -8.82 -19.17
CA PHE A 180 23.76 -9.20 -17.77
C PHE A 180 25.21 -9.51 -17.37
N TRP A 181 25.96 -10.28 -18.16
CA TRP A 181 27.33 -10.69 -17.86
C TRP A 181 28.37 -9.57 -18.01
N SER A 182 28.26 -8.77 -19.08
CA SER A 182 29.21 -7.70 -19.41
C SER A 182 29.05 -6.45 -18.55
N ASP A 183 27.99 -6.40 -17.76
CA ASP A 183 27.74 -5.34 -16.80
C ASP A 183 28.56 -5.48 -15.52
N GLY A 184 28.88 -4.34 -14.90
CA GLY A 184 29.24 -4.31 -13.49
C GLY A 184 28.08 -4.81 -12.61
N ASP A 185 28.19 -4.67 -11.30
CA ASP A 185 27.08 -5.02 -10.39
C ASP A 185 25.93 -3.98 -10.39
N SER A 186 25.81 -3.16 -11.44
CA SER A 186 24.81 -2.09 -11.57
C SER A 186 23.81 -2.36 -12.69
N PHE A 187 22.52 -2.45 -12.35
CA PHE A 187 21.38 -2.68 -13.26
C PHE A 187 21.30 -1.72 -14.46
N GLU A 188 21.71 -0.46 -14.26
CA GLU A 188 21.55 0.62 -15.23
C GLU A 188 22.44 0.48 -16.47
N THR A 189 23.66 -0.06 -16.30
CA THR A 189 24.63 -0.18 -17.41
C THR A 189 24.19 -1.22 -18.44
N GLY A 190 23.37 -2.18 -18.04
CA GLY A 190 23.06 -3.39 -18.80
C GLY A 190 21.76 -3.27 -19.51
N ALA A 191 20.79 -2.57 -18.90
CA ALA A 191 19.60 -2.12 -19.59
C ALA A 191 19.96 -1.23 -20.80
N LEU A 192 20.96 -0.35 -20.66
CA LEU A 192 21.45 0.52 -21.74
C LEU A 192 22.22 -0.27 -22.82
N LYS A 193 23.09 -1.22 -22.43
CA LYS A 193 23.80 -2.09 -23.39
C LYS A 193 22.89 -2.99 -24.22
N ALA A 194 21.73 -3.39 -23.68
CA ALA A 194 20.76 -4.23 -24.38
C ALA A 194 20.04 -3.53 -25.54
N LYS A 195 20.15 -2.18 -25.68
CA LYS A 195 19.54 -1.39 -26.77
C LYS A 195 20.53 -0.38 -27.38
N PRO A 196 21.38 -0.78 -28.34
CA PRO A 196 22.33 0.13 -28.97
C PRO A 196 21.73 1.19 -29.91
N ASP A 197 20.45 1.10 -30.28
CA ASP A 197 20.01 1.63 -31.58
C ASP A 197 19.15 2.91 -31.52
N GLU A 198 18.50 3.27 -30.41
CA GLU A 198 17.36 4.22 -30.49
C GLU A 198 17.53 5.60 -29.86
N PHE A 199 18.42 5.80 -28.87
CA PHE A 199 18.50 7.12 -28.23
C PHE A 199 19.94 7.46 -27.83
N GLY A 200 20.55 8.39 -28.57
CA GLY A 200 21.83 9.01 -28.22
C GLY A 200 21.71 9.89 -26.98
N ILE A 201 21.55 9.28 -25.81
CA ILE A 201 21.46 9.96 -24.51
C ILE A 201 22.79 9.75 -23.78
N SER A 202 23.40 10.86 -23.33
CA SER A 202 24.72 10.84 -22.68
C SER A 202 24.64 10.36 -21.22
N GLU A 203 25.67 9.62 -20.78
CA GLU A 203 25.89 9.04 -19.44
C GLU A 203 25.82 10.02 -18.24
N LYS A 204 25.62 11.32 -18.44
CA LYS A 204 25.75 12.33 -17.37
C LYS A 204 24.47 12.71 -16.62
N ASP A 205 23.29 12.26 -17.06
CA ASP A 205 22.01 12.77 -16.53
C ASP A 205 21.30 11.86 -15.53
N TYR A 206 21.80 10.66 -15.22
CA TYR A 206 21.17 9.78 -14.24
C TYR A 206 22.21 9.04 -13.41
N ALA A 207 22.45 9.54 -12.20
CA ALA A 207 23.04 8.75 -11.12
C ALA A 207 22.05 8.72 -9.94
N PRO A 208 21.15 7.72 -9.85
CA PRO A 208 20.36 7.48 -8.65
C PRO A 208 21.22 6.67 -7.66
N SER A 209 21.47 7.26 -6.50
CA SER A 209 22.12 6.55 -5.39
C SER A 209 21.24 5.40 -4.88
N SER A 210 21.86 4.22 -4.70
CA SER A 210 21.25 2.91 -4.51
C SER A 210 20.86 2.57 -3.07
N ASN A 211 20.26 3.51 -2.34
CA ASN A 211 19.55 3.26 -1.08
C ASN A 211 18.23 4.03 -1.11
N ILE A 212 17.17 3.58 -0.44
CA ILE A 212 16.09 4.52 -0.08
C ILE A 212 16.77 5.65 0.69
N ASN A 213 17.00 6.77 0.02
CA ASN A 213 17.73 7.91 0.58
C ASN A 213 17.05 8.29 1.91
N ASP A 214 17.78 8.43 3.00
CA ASP A 214 17.20 8.90 4.27
C ASP A 214 16.37 10.18 4.06
N ASP A 215 16.67 10.96 3.02
CA ASP A 215 15.89 12.09 2.53
C ASP A 215 14.45 11.72 2.14
N ILE A 216 14.20 10.64 1.40
CA ILE A 216 12.81 10.31 1.00
C ILE A 216 11.98 9.79 2.17
N VAL A 217 12.61 9.06 3.11
CA VAL A 217 11.97 8.65 4.37
C VAL A 217 11.61 9.88 5.19
N ASP A 218 12.52 10.85 5.27
CA ASP A 218 12.31 12.13 5.97
C ASP A 218 11.16 12.92 5.34
N ARG A 219 11.07 12.98 4.01
CA ARG A 219 9.96 13.63 3.29
C ARG A 219 8.62 12.93 3.48
N ILE A 220 8.60 11.60 3.45
CA ILE A 220 7.38 10.81 3.71
C ILE A 220 6.88 11.04 5.14
N GLN A 221 7.79 10.99 6.12
CA GLN A 221 7.48 11.34 7.51
C GLN A 221 6.97 12.76 7.62
N GLY A 222 7.68 13.71 6.98
CA GLY A 222 7.36 15.12 7.01
C GLY A 222 5.94 15.37 6.50
N SER A 223 5.53 14.68 5.43
CA SER A 223 4.20 14.85 4.84
C SER A 223 3.07 14.39 5.78
N MET A 224 3.21 13.21 6.39
CA MET A 224 2.19 12.67 7.31
C MET A 224 2.12 13.47 8.62
N PHE A 225 3.27 13.82 9.20
CA PHE A 225 3.32 14.62 10.42
C PHE A 225 2.93 16.07 10.15
N GLY A 226 3.31 16.63 9.01
CA GLY A 226 2.94 17.97 8.60
C GLY A 226 1.44 18.12 8.46
N LEU A 227 0.75 17.13 7.87
CA LEU A 227 -0.72 17.04 7.87
C LEU A 227 -1.26 17.15 9.30
N ALA A 228 -0.84 16.23 10.19
CA ALA A 228 -1.37 16.15 11.54
C ALA A 228 -1.08 17.38 12.42
N VAL A 229 0.09 18.00 12.23
CA VAL A 229 0.46 19.25 12.90
C VAL A 229 -0.39 20.41 12.36
N GLY A 230 -0.61 20.49 11.05
CA GLY A 230 -1.46 21.50 10.44
C GLY A 230 -2.90 21.42 10.93
N ASP A 231 -3.47 20.22 10.89
CA ASP A 231 -4.79 19.89 11.43
C ASP A 231 -4.89 20.34 12.91
N ALA A 232 -4.04 19.82 13.80
CA ALA A 232 -4.11 20.12 15.23
C ALA A 232 -3.90 21.62 15.56
N LEU A 233 -3.11 22.35 14.76
CA LEU A 233 -2.96 23.81 14.90
C LEU A 233 -4.22 24.55 14.47
N GLY A 234 -4.80 24.17 13.34
CA GLY A 234 -5.98 24.83 12.78
C GLY A 234 -7.25 24.55 13.57
N ALA A 235 -7.38 23.37 14.18
CA ALA A 235 -8.54 22.97 14.97
C ALA A 235 -8.81 23.91 16.17
N HIS A 236 -7.77 24.57 16.69
CA HIS A 236 -7.90 25.55 17.77
C HIS A 236 -8.81 26.74 17.40
N VAL A 237 -8.81 27.14 16.13
CA VAL A 237 -9.46 28.38 15.66
C VAL A 237 -10.45 28.14 14.53
N GLU A 238 -10.81 26.89 14.31
CA GLU A 238 -11.80 26.50 13.33
C GLU A 238 -13.12 27.27 13.52
N PHE A 239 -13.70 27.71 12.40
CA PHE A 239 -14.90 28.55 12.32
C PHE A 239 -14.81 29.95 12.96
N ARG A 240 -13.62 30.37 13.44
CA ARG A 240 -13.44 31.75 13.91
C ARG A 240 -13.38 32.71 12.71
N PRO A 241 -14.02 33.90 12.81
CA PRO A 241 -13.95 34.88 11.73
C PRO A 241 -12.52 35.40 11.58
N HIS A 242 -12.12 35.75 10.37
CA HIS A 242 -10.78 36.29 10.10
C HIS A 242 -10.40 37.47 11.02
N SER A 243 -11.36 38.34 11.38
CA SER A 243 -11.12 39.44 12.33
C SER A 243 -10.68 38.98 13.73
N TYR A 244 -11.12 37.80 14.17
CA TYR A 244 -10.67 37.20 15.43
C TYR A 244 -9.19 36.80 15.35
N LEU A 245 -8.77 36.21 14.23
CA LEU A 245 -7.38 35.76 14.01
C LEU A 245 -6.40 36.92 13.83
N VAL A 246 -6.83 38.02 13.23
CA VAL A 246 -6.03 39.26 13.19
C VAL A 246 -5.75 39.78 14.61
N ALA A 247 -6.75 39.70 15.50
CA ALA A 247 -6.60 40.14 16.89
C ALA A 247 -5.88 39.11 17.78
N ASN A 248 -6.07 37.81 17.51
CA ASN A 248 -5.58 36.69 18.32
C ASN A 248 -4.90 35.65 17.41
N PRO A 249 -3.74 35.99 16.82
CA PRO A 249 -3.08 35.08 15.88
C PRO A 249 -2.60 33.83 16.59
N VAL A 250 -2.81 32.68 15.96
CA VAL A 250 -2.25 31.40 16.38
C VAL A 250 -0.74 31.47 16.22
N LYS A 251 -0.02 31.09 17.28
CA LYS A 251 1.46 31.08 17.32
C LYS A 251 2.03 29.73 17.74
N ASP A 252 1.21 28.91 18.36
CA ASP A 252 1.63 27.63 18.91
C ASP A 252 0.46 26.66 18.99
N LEU A 253 0.81 25.40 19.23
CA LEU A 253 -0.11 24.28 19.35
C LEU A 253 -0.60 24.25 20.80
N ILE A 254 -1.86 24.67 21.03
CA ILE A 254 -2.40 24.93 22.37
C ILE A 254 -3.68 24.16 22.69
N GLY A 255 -4.19 23.33 21.77
CA GLY A 255 -5.48 22.63 21.93
C GLY A 255 -6.66 23.60 21.94
N GLY A 256 -7.77 23.30 22.61
CA GLY A 256 -8.95 24.15 22.72
C GLY A 256 -9.87 24.11 21.49
N GLY A 257 -10.28 25.29 21.02
CA GLY A 257 -11.16 25.42 19.84
C GLY A 257 -12.61 25.00 20.07
N THR A 258 -13.33 24.82 18.97
CA THR A 258 -14.77 24.50 18.94
C THR A 258 -15.10 23.25 19.75
N TRP A 259 -14.19 22.28 19.76
CA TRP A 259 -14.37 20.96 20.35
C TRP A 259 -13.70 20.80 21.72
N GLY A 260 -13.02 21.82 22.24
CA GLY A 260 -12.31 21.75 23.53
C GLY A 260 -11.19 20.70 23.54
N LEU A 261 -10.46 20.59 22.44
CA LEU A 261 -9.41 19.60 22.22
C LEU A 261 -8.25 19.77 23.21
N GLN A 262 -7.54 18.69 23.49
CA GLN A 262 -6.24 18.77 24.16
C GLN A 262 -5.16 19.22 23.16
N GLU A 263 -4.05 19.72 23.70
CA GLU A 263 -2.86 20.02 22.91
C GLU A 263 -2.44 18.79 22.09
N GLY A 264 -2.43 18.93 20.76
CA GLY A 264 -1.97 17.91 19.80
C GLY A 264 -3.05 16.95 19.33
N GLN A 265 -4.29 17.10 19.79
CA GLN A 265 -5.42 16.38 19.21
C GLN A 265 -5.79 16.97 17.84
N PHE A 266 -6.00 16.06 16.89
CA PHE A 266 -6.32 16.31 15.49
C PHE A 266 -7.77 15.90 15.18
N THR A 267 -8.34 16.38 14.07
CA THR A 267 -9.75 16.25 13.67
C THR A 267 -9.97 15.11 12.67
N ASP A 268 -10.99 15.23 11.80
CA ASP A 268 -11.29 14.25 10.77
C ASP A 268 -10.24 14.19 9.65
N ASP A 269 -9.52 15.28 9.35
CA ASP A 269 -8.45 15.31 8.35
C ASP A 269 -7.43 14.19 8.58
N THR A 270 -6.82 14.19 9.77
CA THR A 270 -5.82 13.19 10.15
C THR A 270 -6.45 11.83 10.37
N SER A 271 -7.64 11.75 10.97
CA SER A 271 -8.33 10.48 11.22
C SER A 271 -8.59 9.73 9.90
N MET A 272 -9.08 10.44 8.88
CA MET A 272 -9.33 9.88 7.55
C MET A 272 -8.03 9.60 6.78
N ALA A 273 -6.98 10.42 6.94
CA ALA A 273 -5.66 10.13 6.37
C ALA A 273 -5.07 8.83 6.96
N LEU A 274 -5.17 8.62 8.27
CA LEU A 274 -4.73 7.39 8.92
C LEU A 274 -5.53 6.18 8.44
N CYS A 275 -6.86 6.31 8.33
CA CYS A 275 -7.70 5.26 7.77
C CYS A 275 -7.26 4.86 6.35
N LEU A 276 -7.00 5.85 5.48
CA LEU A 276 -6.52 5.62 4.12
C LEU A 276 -5.13 4.96 4.11
N ALA A 277 -4.21 5.41 4.97
CA ALA A 277 -2.88 4.80 5.09
C ALA A 277 -2.96 3.33 5.50
N ILE A 278 -3.78 2.98 6.49
CA ILE A 278 -3.92 1.58 6.89
C ILE A 278 -4.61 0.75 5.79
N SER A 279 -5.53 1.32 5.03
CA SER A 279 -6.13 0.62 3.87
C SER A 279 -5.08 0.18 2.87
N LEU A 280 -4.23 1.12 2.46
CA LEU A 280 -3.14 0.86 1.53
C LEU A 280 -2.17 -0.21 2.06
N ILE A 281 -1.84 -0.17 3.35
CA ILE A 281 -0.93 -1.15 3.97
C ILE A 281 -1.55 -2.54 4.04
N ALA A 282 -2.79 -2.63 4.53
CA ALA A 282 -3.46 -3.90 4.78
C ALA A 282 -3.82 -4.62 3.47
N CYS A 283 -4.28 -3.87 2.47
CA CYS A 283 -4.60 -4.40 1.16
C CYS A 283 -3.36 -4.58 0.27
N GLN A 284 -2.25 -3.91 0.61
CA GLN A 284 -1.04 -3.80 -0.23
C GLN A 284 -1.33 -3.23 -1.63
N ASP A 285 -2.43 -2.49 -1.77
CA ASP A 285 -2.92 -1.86 -2.98
C ASP A 285 -3.99 -0.82 -2.62
N PHE A 286 -4.46 -0.07 -3.60
CA PHE A 286 -5.59 0.83 -3.45
C PHE A 286 -6.91 0.08 -3.66
N VAL A 287 -7.62 -0.20 -2.55
CA VAL A 287 -8.94 -0.84 -2.55
C VAL A 287 -9.98 0.16 -2.03
N PRO A 288 -10.74 0.85 -2.91
CA PRO A 288 -11.70 1.88 -2.50
C PRO A 288 -12.77 1.38 -1.51
N TYR A 289 -13.13 0.10 -1.61
CA TYR A 289 -14.06 -0.53 -0.67
C TYR A 289 -13.52 -0.54 0.76
N ASP A 290 -12.27 -0.99 0.96
CA ASP A 290 -11.63 -1.04 2.28
C ASP A 290 -11.37 0.37 2.84
N GLN A 291 -11.10 1.35 1.97
CA GLN A 291 -11.07 2.76 2.36
C GLN A 291 -12.39 3.20 3.00
N LEU A 292 -13.53 2.90 2.37
CA LEU A 292 -14.86 3.22 2.92
C LEU A 292 -15.19 2.42 4.19
N VAL A 293 -14.77 1.15 4.28
CA VAL A 293 -14.89 0.34 5.49
C VAL A 293 -14.19 1.01 6.67
N ARG A 294 -12.96 1.50 6.48
CA ARG A 294 -12.21 2.18 7.56
C ARG A 294 -12.80 3.52 7.93
N TYR A 295 -13.31 4.28 6.96
CA TYR A 295 -14.05 5.51 7.24
C TYR A 295 -15.33 5.23 8.01
N LYS A 296 -16.04 4.14 7.68
CA LYS A 296 -17.17 3.66 8.46
C LYS A 296 -16.76 3.30 9.89
N TRP A 297 -15.64 2.60 10.10
CA TRP A 297 -15.16 2.28 11.44
C TRP A 297 -14.79 3.51 12.25
N TRP A 298 -14.18 4.51 11.60
CA TRP A 298 -13.95 5.80 12.24
C TRP A 298 -15.28 6.44 12.64
N TYR A 299 -16.20 6.61 11.70
CA TYR A 299 -17.52 7.20 11.92
C TYR A 299 -18.31 6.52 13.04
N ARG A 300 -18.33 5.18 13.08
CA ARG A 300 -19.15 4.40 14.02
C ARG A 300 -18.49 4.14 15.36
N TYR A 301 -17.17 3.99 15.40
CA TYR A 301 -16.46 3.46 16.56
C TYR A 301 -15.30 4.33 17.02
N GLY A 302 -15.05 5.48 16.39
CA GLY A 302 -13.91 6.33 16.71
C GLY A 302 -12.56 5.72 16.32
N TYR A 303 -12.55 4.74 15.40
CA TYR A 303 -11.30 4.14 14.90
C TYR A 303 -10.37 5.23 14.35
N MET A 304 -9.11 5.26 14.81
CA MET A 304 -8.11 6.27 14.46
C MET A 304 -8.46 7.73 14.83
N SER A 305 -9.43 7.95 15.72
CA SER A 305 -9.73 9.27 16.28
C SER A 305 -8.78 9.64 17.42
N SER A 306 -8.43 10.92 17.51
CA SER A 306 -7.63 11.48 18.61
C SER A 306 -8.38 11.54 19.95
N THR A 307 -9.72 11.48 19.94
CA THR A 307 -10.60 11.58 21.12
C THR A 307 -11.30 10.26 21.46
N GLY A 308 -11.02 9.19 20.70
CA GLY A 308 -11.64 7.87 20.88
C GLY A 308 -13.08 7.76 20.37
N HIS A 309 -13.64 8.81 19.78
CA HIS A 309 -14.95 8.81 19.11
C HIS A 309 -14.89 9.68 17.83
N CYS A 310 -15.80 9.49 16.88
CA CYS A 310 -15.89 10.36 15.71
C CYS A 310 -16.46 11.72 16.10
N PHE A 311 -15.79 12.78 15.67
CA PHE A 311 -16.24 14.17 15.71
C PHE A 311 -15.79 14.86 14.42
N ASP A 312 -16.26 16.09 14.20
CA ASP A 312 -15.93 16.93 13.05
C ASP A 312 -16.29 16.43 11.64
N ILE A 313 -16.93 15.28 11.52
CA ILE A 313 -17.26 14.72 10.22
C ILE A 313 -18.12 15.66 9.36
N GLY A 314 -17.54 16.09 8.22
CA GLY A 314 -18.24 16.88 7.22
C GLY A 314 -19.48 16.17 6.64
N ALA A 315 -20.49 16.95 6.25
CA ALA A 315 -21.78 16.43 5.77
C ALA A 315 -21.62 15.49 4.55
N ALA A 316 -20.85 15.89 3.55
CA ALA A 316 -20.58 15.09 2.35
C ALA A 316 -19.97 13.72 2.66
N THR A 317 -18.98 13.68 3.56
CA THR A 317 -18.34 12.45 4.02
C THR A 317 -19.33 11.56 4.75
N ARG A 318 -20.07 12.11 5.72
CA ARG A 318 -21.08 11.38 6.49
C ARG A 318 -22.13 10.76 5.57
N ASP A 319 -22.68 11.54 4.64
CA ASP A 319 -23.73 11.11 3.74
C ASP A 319 -23.23 9.98 2.81
N SER A 320 -21.98 10.08 2.33
CA SER A 320 -21.35 9.04 1.52
C SER A 320 -21.12 7.73 2.30
N ILE A 321 -20.72 7.81 3.58
CA ILE A 321 -20.54 6.62 4.43
C ILE A 321 -21.91 5.97 4.74
N GLN A 322 -22.94 6.78 4.98
CA GLN A 322 -24.30 6.27 5.22
C GLN A 322 -24.87 5.57 3.97
N GLU A 323 -24.65 6.14 2.78
CA GLU A 323 -25.00 5.50 1.52
C GLU A 323 -24.20 4.21 1.29
N PHE A 324 -22.89 4.22 1.58
CA PHE A 324 -22.06 3.01 1.55
C PHE A 324 -22.61 1.90 2.44
N GLU A 325 -22.97 2.20 3.69
CA GLU A 325 -23.56 1.23 4.61
C GLU A 325 -24.89 0.67 4.10
N LYS A 326 -25.72 1.51 3.51
CA LYS A 326 -26.99 1.09 2.91
C LYS A 326 -26.75 0.13 1.74
N ARG A 327 -25.78 0.44 0.88
CA ARG A 327 -25.36 -0.42 -0.23
C ARG A 327 -24.74 -1.73 0.27
N GLN A 328 -23.90 -1.70 1.31
CA GLN A 328 -23.36 -2.91 1.95
C GLN A 328 -24.46 -3.85 2.45
N ARG A 329 -25.48 -3.32 3.13
CA ARG A 329 -26.62 -4.13 3.61
C ARG A 329 -27.32 -4.84 2.46
N LYS A 330 -27.68 -4.09 1.41
CA LYS A 330 -28.32 -4.65 0.22
C LYS A 330 -27.42 -5.66 -0.50
N PHE A 331 -26.15 -5.31 -0.71
CA PHE A 331 -25.20 -6.18 -1.40
C PHE A 331 -24.98 -7.50 -0.65
N ALA A 332 -24.92 -7.45 0.68
CA ALA A 332 -24.82 -8.63 1.54
C ALA A 332 -26.04 -9.55 1.39
N GLU A 333 -27.25 -8.98 1.35
CA GLU A 333 -28.50 -9.72 1.09
C GLU A 333 -28.49 -10.35 -0.31
N ASP A 334 -28.20 -9.55 -1.34
CA ASP A 334 -28.21 -9.98 -2.75
C ASP A 334 -27.21 -11.12 -3.04
N HIS A 335 -26.10 -11.18 -2.29
CA HIS A 335 -25.02 -12.17 -2.48
C HIS A 335 -24.94 -13.20 -1.35
N SER A 336 -25.90 -13.24 -0.42
CA SER A 336 -25.93 -14.16 0.71
C SER A 336 -24.65 -14.14 1.58
N ILE A 337 -24.09 -12.95 1.79
CA ILE A 337 -22.89 -12.73 2.62
C ILE A 337 -23.35 -12.40 4.05
N PRO A 338 -22.84 -13.08 5.10
CA PRO A 338 -23.11 -12.70 6.48
C PRO A 338 -22.69 -11.24 6.74
N PHE A 339 -23.58 -10.44 7.34
CA PHE A 339 -23.34 -9.00 7.48
C PHE A 339 -22.12 -8.66 8.35
N ASP A 340 -21.76 -9.53 9.29
CA ASP A 340 -20.54 -9.41 10.10
C ASP A 340 -19.24 -9.68 9.31
N GLN A 341 -19.35 -10.27 8.12
CA GLN A 341 -18.23 -10.54 7.21
C GLN A 341 -18.09 -9.50 6.09
N ILE A 342 -19.11 -8.64 5.88
CA ILE A 342 -19.16 -7.73 4.73
C ILE A 342 -18.01 -6.71 4.71
N ASP A 343 -17.44 -6.38 5.87
CA ASP A 343 -16.30 -5.46 5.97
C ASP A 343 -14.97 -6.10 5.58
N PHE A 344 -14.90 -7.42 5.56
CA PHE A 344 -13.68 -8.19 5.34
C PHE A 344 -13.67 -8.87 3.97
N LEU A 345 -14.44 -8.35 3.00
CA LEU A 345 -14.45 -8.86 1.64
C LEU A 345 -13.05 -8.81 1.02
N SER A 346 -12.58 -9.98 0.59
CA SER A 346 -11.30 -10.15 -0.09
C SER A 346 -11.45 -10.79 -1.48
N ASN A 347 -12.64 -11.30 -1.81
CA ASN A 347 -12.96 -11.80 -3.14
C ASN A 347 -12.97 -10.65 -4.15
N ARG A 348 -12.17 -10.78 -5.22
CA ARG A 348 -11.99 -9.71 -6.20
C ARG A 348 -13.25 -9.41 -7.02
N ASP A 349 -14.01 -10.44 -7.40
CA ASP A 349 -15.21 -10.27 -8.22
C ASP A 349 -16.29 -9.52 -7.44
N LEU A 350 -16.47 -9.86 -6.16
CA LEU A 350 -17.39 -9.16 -5.27
C LEU A 350 -16.96 -7.70 -5.02
N LEU A 351 -15.65 -7.46 -4.83
CA LEU A 351 -15.12 -6.11 -4.67
C LEU A 351 -15.31 -5.26 -5.93
N GLN A 352 -15.17 -5.87 -7.11
CA GLN A 352 -15.37 -5.20 -8.39
C GLN A 352 -16.86 -4.95 -8.70
N ALA A 353 -17.74 -5.86 -8.28
CA ALA A 353 -19.18 -5.72 -8.45
C ALA A 353 -19.79 -4.65 -7.51
N PHE A 354 -19.12 -4.31 -6.41
CA PHE A 354 -19.62 -3.31 -5.48
C PHE A 354 -19.40 -1.88 -6.00
N ASP A 355 -20.49 -1.10 -6.17
CA ASP A 355 -20.39 0.31 -6.54
C ASP A 355 -19.98 1.19 -5.35
N VAL A 356 -18.69 1.50 -5.29
CA VAL A 356 -18.05 2.35 -4.28
C VAL A 356 -18.31 3.85 -4.46
N LYS A 357 -18.96 4.30 -5.55
CA LYS A 357 -19.27 5.73 -5.78
C LYS A 357 -20.50 6.15 -4.97
N CYS A 358 -20.29 6.31 -3.67
CA CYS A 358 -21.37 6.59 -2.72
C CYS A 358 -21.69 8.08 -2.56
N SER A 359 -20.85 8.96 -3.13
CA SER A 359 -21.07 10.40 -3.10
C SER A 359 -22.13 10.85 -4.12
N GLN A 360 -22.82 11.94 -3.80
CA GLN A 360 -23.69 12.63 -4.76
C GLN A 360 -22.86 13.36 -5.82
N GLU A 361 -23.39 13.45 -7.04
CA GLU A 361 -22.77 14.18 -8.13
C GLU A 361 -22.68 15.69 -7.82
N GLY A 362 -21.56 16.32 -8.16
CA GLY A 362 -21.36 17.76 -7.97
C GLY A 362 -20.94 18.19 -6.56
N VAL A 363 -20.73 17.24 -5.64
CA VAL A 363 -20.22 17.53 -4.30
C VAL A 363 -18.72 17.84 -4.35
N ALA A 364 -18.36 19.12 -4.26
CA ALA A 364 -17.00 19.64 -4.43
C ALA A 364 -16.34 20.13 -3.12
N GLY A 365 -16.55 19.39 -2.02
CA GLY A 365 -15.95 19.67 -0.71
C GLY A 365 -14.44 19.40 -0.65
N ASN A 366 -13.73 20.05 0.27
CA ASN A 366 -12.28 19.93 0.50
C ASN A 366 -11.86 18.63 1.22
N GLY A 367 -12.81 17.87 1.79
CA GLY A 367 -12.53 16.65 2.58
C GLY A 367 -11.79 15.52 1.85
N ALA A 368 -11.65 15.62 0.53
CA ALA A 368 -10.78 14.75 -0.26
C ALA A 368 -9.30 15.14 -0.21
N LEU A 369 -8.98 16.44 -0.23
CA LEU A 369 -7.59 16.94 -0.21
C LEU A 369 -6.97 16.83 1.17
N MET A 370 -7.74 17.06 2.23
CA MET A 370 -7.24 17.08 3.61
C MET A 370 -6.58 15.78 4.05
N ARG A 371 -6.96 14.66 3.42
CA ARG A 371 -6.52 13.30 3.76
C ARG A 371 -5.66 12.62 2.70
N LEU A 372 -5.28 13.34 1.64
CA LEU A 372 -4.84 12.72 0.38
C LEU A 372 -3.51 11.99 0.48
N VAL A 373 -2.55 12.53 1.26
CA VAL A 373 -1.13 12.19 1.23
C VAL A 373 -0.74 10.70 1.30
N PRO A 374 -1.50 9.78 1.96
CA PRO A 374 -1.11 8.37 1.96
C PRO A 374 -1.05 7.75 0.56
N VAL A 375 -1.92 8.17 -0.37
CA VAL A 375 -1.94 7.65 -1.75
C VAL A 375 -0.68 8.06 -2.55
N PRO A 376 -0.33 9.36 -2.68
CA PRO A 376 0.88 9.75 -3.39
C PRO A 376 2.16 9.24 -2.71
N ILE A 377 2.18 9.07 -1.39
CA ILE A 377 3.30 8.41 -0.70
C ILE A 377 3.40 6.93 -1.08
N PHE A 378 2.30 6.19 -1.10
CA PHE A 378 2.34 4.75 -1.36
C PHE A 378 2.76 4.45 -2.81
N PHE A 379 2.29 5.26 -3.76
CA PHE A 379 2.52 5.07 -5.19
C PHE A 379 3.56 6.02 -5.80
N PHE A 380 4.41 6.69 -5.01
CA PHE A 380 5.31 7.75 -5.48
C PHE A 380 6.28 7.31 -6.61
N ARG A 381 6.57 6.01 -6.72
CA ARG A 381 7.41 5.43 -7.79
C ARG A 381 6.67 5.32 -9.13
N CYS A 382 5.34 5.35 -9.12
CA CYS A 382 4.47 5.26 -10.28
C CYS A 382 3.54 6.49 -10.34
N PRO A 383 4.00 7.66 -10.83
CA PRO A 383 3.25 8.91 -10.75
C PRO A 383 1.87 8.81 -11.39
N THR A 384 1.74 8.20 -12.57
CA THR A 384 0.44 8.04 -13.23
C THR A 384 -0.58 7.30 -12.36
N VAL A 385 -0.14 6.27 -11.63
CA VAL A 385 -0.98 5.50 -10.68
C VAL A 385 -1.29 6.35 -9.44
N ALA A 386 -0.28 7.02 -8.88
CA ALA A 386 -0.45 7.91 -7.73
C ALA A 386 -1.49 9.01 -8.00
N LEU A 387 -1.46 9.62 -9.19
CA LEU A 387 -2.40 10.64 -9.62
C LEU A 387 -3.81 10.08 -9.82
N GLU A 388 -3.95 8.96 -10.55
CA GLU A 388 -5.24 8.28 -10.75
C GLU A 388 -5.91 7.95 -9.41
N TYR A 389 -5.20 7.24 -8.53
CA TYR A 389 -5.74 6.84 -7.24
C TYR A 389 -5.96 8.01 -6.30
N SER A 390 -5.19 9.10 -6.43
CA SER A 390 -5.48 10.34 -5.71
C SER A 390 -6.87 10.88 -6.10
N GLY A 391 -7.19 10.89 -7.39
CA GLY A 391 -8.49 11.31 -7.89
C GLY A 391 -9.63 10.37 -7.46
N ILE A 392 -9.44 9.05 -7.58
CA ILE A 392 -10.46 8.06 -7.19
C ILE A 392 -10.72 8.12 -5.68
N SER A 393 -9.69 8.19 -4.84
CA SER A 393 -9.79 8.27 -3.37
C SER A 393 -10.63 9.47 -2.88
N GLY A 394 -10.62 10.57 -3.63
CA GLY A 394 -11.50 11.71 -3.36
C GLY A 394 -12.95 11.45 -3.77
N THR A 395 -13.15 10.99 -5.00
CA THR A 395 -14.49 10.91 -5.63
C THR A 395 -15.46 9.93 -4.98
N ILE A 396 -14.97 8.91 -4.28
CA ILE A 396 -15.83 7.98 -3.52
C ILE A 396 -16.62 8.65 -2.39
N THR A 397 -16.18 9.83 -1.93
CA THR A 397 -16.90 10.65 -0.92
C THR A 397 -17.32 12.03 -1.41
N HIS A 398 -16.76 12.51 -2.53
CA HIS A 398 -16.99 13.85 -3.08
C HIS A 398 -17.09 13.80 -4.61
N GLY A 399 -18.30 13.61 -5.13
CA GLY A 399 -18.59 13.23 -6.52
C GLY A 399 -18.51 14.35 -7.58
N ASP A 400 -17.63 15.34 -7.44
CA ASP A 400 -17.39 16.37 -8.46
C ASP A 400 -16.07 16.11 -9.24
N LYS A 401 -16.05 16.41 -10.54
CA LYS A 401 -14.84 16.34 -11.37
C LYS A 401 -13.70 17.22 -10.84
N LYS A 402 -14.01 18.38 -10.25
CA LYS A 402 -13.04 19.27 -9.61
C LYS A 402 -12.31 18.57 -8.48
N VAL A 403 -12.99 17.69 -7.75
CA VAL A 403 -12.39 16.87 -6.70
C VAL A 403 -11.33 15.96 -7.27
N TYR A 404 -11.73 15.18 -8.27
CA TYR A 404 -10.81 14.29 -8.97
C TYR A 404 -9.57 15.03 -9.48
N ASP A 405 -9.78 16.11 -10.24
CA ASP A 405 -8.68 16.84 -10.90
C ASP A 405 -7.80 17.59 -9.89
N ALA A 406 -8.37 18.15 -8.81
CA ALA A 406 -7.61 18.80 -7.75
C ALA A 406 -6.76 17.79 -6.98
N CYS A 407 -7.30 16.62 -6.63
CA CYS A 407 -6.55 15.55 -5.99
C CYS A 407 -5.44 15.00 -6.91
N CYS A 408 -5.68 14.84 -8.21
CA CYS A 408 -4.62 14.48 -9.16
C CYS A 408 -3.50 15.52 -9.17
N TYR A 409 -3.83 16.80 -9.36
CA TYR A 409 -2.84 17.88 -9.41
C TYR A 409 -2.05 17.99 -8.11
N TYR A 410 -2.74 17.95 -6.97
CA TYR A 410 -2.12 18.03 -5.66
C TYR A 410 -1.26 16.78 -5.34
N GLY A 411 -1.73 15.59 -5.70
CA GLY A 411 -0.95 14.36 -5.63
C GLY A 411 0.33 14.43 -6.47
N ALA A 412 0.30 15.07 -7.65
CA ALA A 412 1.47 15.28 -8.48
C ALA A 412 2.51 16.19 -7.81
N LEU A 413 2.06 17.26 -7.15
CA LEU A 413 2.95 18.14 -6.38
C LEU A 413 3.63 17.37 -5.23
N ILE A 414 2.89 16.54 -4.50
CA ILE A 414 3.47 15.69 -3.44
C ILE A 414 4.47 14.70 -4.03
N VAL A 415 4.13 13.98 -5.11
CA VAL A 415 5.05 13.02 -5.76
C VAL A 415 6.32 13.71 -6.23
N ALA A 416 6.22 14.90 -6.84
CA ALA A 416 7.37 15.68 -7.27
C ALA A 416 8.23 16.14 -6.07
N ALA A 417 7.61 16.58 -4.97
CA ALA A 417 8.30 16.96 -3.75
C ALA A 417 9.04 15.78 -3.10
N LEU A 418 8.41 14.59 -3.04
CA LEU A 418 9.03 13.34 -2.58
C LEU A 418 10.23 12.94 -3.46
N ARG A 419 10.19 13.26 -4.76
CA ARG A 419 11.28 13.06 -5.72
C ARG A 419 12.34 14.17 -5.70
N GLY A 420 12.26 15.10 -4.75
CA GLY A 420 13.25 16.15 -4.56
C GLY A 420 13.13 17.33 -5.53
N ALA A 421 11.97 17.57 -6.13
CA ALA A 421 11.74 18.76 -6.93
C ALA A 421 11.92 20.04 -6.10
N THR A 422 12.55 21.06 -6.69
CA THR A 422 12.71 22.36 -6.03
C THR A 422 11.36 23.09 -5.96
N LYS A 423 11.25 24.05 -5.03
CA LYS A 423 10.03 24.83 -4.87
C LYS A 423 9.67 25.63 -6.13
N GLU A 424 10.67 26.14 -6.85
CA GLU A 424 10.46 26.85 -8.12
C GLU A 424 9.85 25.93 -9.18
N LYS A 425 10.27 24.66 -9.23
CA LYS A 425 9.67 23.67 -10.14
C LYS A 425 8.25 23.33 -9.72
N LEU A 426 8.01 23.07 -8.43
CA LEU A 426 6.68 22.76 -7.90
C LEU A 426 5.67 23.88 -8.16
N LEU A 427 6.10 25.13 -8.04
CA LEU A 427 5.26 26.32 -8.22
C LEU A 427 5.32 26.89 -9.65
N SER A 428 5.94 26.19 -10.59
CA SER A 428 6.02 26.62 -11.98
C SER A 428 4.62 26.65 -12.62
N LYS A 429 4.33 27.71 -13.38
CA LYS A 429 3.10 27.83 -14.18
C LYS A 429 3.01 26.78 -15.28
N THR A 430 4.14 26.13 -15.61
CA THR A 430 4.24 25.03 -16.56
C THR A 430 4.27 23.67 -15.90
N PHE A 431 4.17 23.56 -14.57
CA PHE A 431 4.33 22.27 -13.85
C PHE A 431 3.47 21.15 -14.43
N TYR A 432 2.20 21.45 -14.77
CA TYR A 432 1.30 20.48 -15.40
C TYR A 432 1.80 20.05 -16.80
N GLN A 433 2.27 20.98 -17.63
CA GLN A 433 2.80 20.69 -18.97
C GLN A 433 4.11 19.91 -18.87
N ASP A 434 4.99 20.28 -17.94
CA ASP A 434 6.30 19.65 -17.73
C ASP A 434 6.16 18.19 -17.25
N HIS A 435 5.02 17.85 -16.65
CA HIS A 435 4.69 16.51 -16.18
C HIS A 435 3.51 15.89 -16.92
N PHE A 436 3.25 16.30 -18.17
CA PHE A 436 2.08 15.85 -18.95
C PHE A 436 1.97 14.32 -19.02
N GLU A 437 3.09 13.61 -19.14
CA GLU A 437 3.14 12.14 -19.15
C GLU A 437 2.55 11.49 -17.88
N TRP A 438 2.58 12.17 -16.72
CA TRP A 438 2.00 11.67 -15.48
C TRP A 438 0.48 11.80 -15.49
N PHE A 439 -0.04 12.83 -16.15
CA PHE A 439 -1.48 13.08 -16.27
C PHE A 439 -2.10 12.33 -17.47
N GLY A 440 -1.29 11.90 -18.44
CA GLY A 440 -1.76 11.31 -19.69
C GLY A 440 -2.55 12.33 -20.52
N ASP A 441 -3.52 11.86 -21.31
CA ASP A 441 -4.39 12.74 -22.13
C ASP A 441 -5.42 13.55 -21.32
N ARG A 442 -5.34 13.51 -19.99
CA ARG A 442 -6.36 14.03 -19.09
C ARG A 442 -6.28 15.56 -18.98
N LYS A 443 -7.34 16.24 -19.42
CA LYS A 443 -7.47 17.70 -19.22
C LYS A 443 -8.04 18.01 -17.83
N LEU A 444 -7.27 18.73 -17.02
CA LEU A 444 -7.73 19.23 -15.73
C LEU A 444 -8.85 20.26 -15.89
N HIS A 445 -9.76 20.29 -14.92
CA HIS A 445 -10.83 21.28 -14.83
C HIS A 445 -10.28 22.72 -14.91
N PRO A 446 -10.96 23.65 -15.60
CA PRO A 446 -10.47 25.01 -15.78
C PRO A 446 -10.08 25.74 -14.49
N GLU A 447 -10.86 25.57 -13.41
CA GLU A 447 -10.55 26.16 -12.09
C GLU A 447 -9.26 25.59 -11.49
N VAL A 448 -9.01 24.28 -11.60
CA VAL A 448 -7.76 23.65 -11.16
C VAL A 448 -6.59 24.15 -12.02
N MET A 449 -6.80 24.32 -13.32
CA MET A 449 -5.79 24.87 -14.23
C MET A 449 -5.47 26.34 -13.92
N THR A 450 -6.44 27.13 -13.47
CA THR A 450 -6.22 28.51 -13.00
C THR A 450 -5.28 28.52 -11.78
N ILE A 451 -5.49 27.61 -10.84
CA ILE A 451 -4.57 27.42 -9.69
C ILE A 451 -3.19 26.98 -10.18
N ALA A 452 -3.11 25.98 -11.06
CA ALA A 452 -1.85 25.48 -11.60
C ALA A 452 -1.03 26.55 -12.35
N ARG A 453 -1.70 27.60 -12.84
CA ARG A 453 -1.07 28.78 -13.47
C ARG A 453 -0.68 29.88 -12.49
N GLY A 454 -0.81 29.63 -11.19
CA GLY A 454 -0.33 30.51 -10.12
C GLY A 454 -1.35 31.52 -9.61
N SER A 455 -2.66 31.24 -9.66
CA SER A 455 -3.67 32.17 -9.10
C SER A 455 -3.49 32.43 -7.61
N TYR A 456 -2.84 31.52 -6.89
CA TYR A 456 -2.46 31.63 -5.48
C TYR A 456 -1.32 32.63 -5.20
N GLN A 457 -0.59 33.14 -6.21
CA GLN A 457 0.57 34.03 -6.02
C GLN A 457 0.13 35.47 -5.71
N LYS A 458 -0.51 35.69 -4.55
CA LYS A 458 -1.06 36.98 -4.12
C LYS A 458 -0.44 37.44 -2.79
N LEU A 459 0.25 38.57 -2.81
CA LEU A 459 1.03 39.06 -1.65
C LEU A 459 0.14 39.37 -0.43
N GLY A 460 -1.06 39.92 -0.65
CA GLY A 460 -1.99 40.31 0.42
C GLY A 460 -2.83 39.16 0.99
N GLY A 461 -2.68 37.93 0.48
CA GLY A 461 -3.39 36.75 0.98
C GLY A 461 -4.90 36.97 1.06
N TYR A 462 -5.43 37.02 2.29
CA TYR A 462 -6.84 37.29 2.55
C TYR A 462 -7.34 38.63 1.95
N ALA A 463 -6.53 39.69 1.97
CA ALA A 463 -6.90 40.98 1.38
C ALA A 463 -7.06 40.91 -0.15
N ASP A 464 -6.29 40.03 -0.81
CA ASP A 464 -6.30 39.83 -2.27
C ASP A 464 -7.28 38.71 -2.71
N GLY A 465 -8.14 38.27 -1.79
CA GLY A 465 -9.21 37.32 -2.08
C GLY A 465 -8.84 35.84 -1.94
N ILE A 466 -7.68 35.49 -1.37
CA ILE A 466 -7.39 34.09 -0.99
C ILE A 466 -8.33 33.69 0.15
N ARG A 467 -9.04 32.57 0.00
CA ARG A 467 -9.99 32.06 0.99
C ARG A 467 -9.76 30.56 1.15
N GLY A 468 -9.58 30.08 2.37
CA GLY A 468 -9.47 28.65 2.67
C GLY A 468 -10.82 28.14 3.13
N LYS A 469 -11.80 27.98 2.23
CA LYS A 469 -13.16 27.53 2.58
C LYS A 469 -13.36 26.06 2.27
N GLY A 470 -14.47 25.50 2.73
CA GLY A 470 -14.94 24.13 2.44
C GLY A 470 -15.04 23.75 0.95
N TYR A 471 -14.96 24.70 0.01
CA TYR A 471 -14.91 24.42 -1.43
C TYR A 471 -13.49 24.05 -1.86
N ILE A 472 -13.33 22.92 -2.55
CA ILE A 472 -12.01 22.33 -2.83
C ILE A 472 -11.04 23.25 -3.58
N ILE A 473 -11.54 24.08 -4.50
CA ILE A 473 -10.71 25.03 -5.26
C ILE A 473 -10.16 26.11 -4.33
N ASN A 474 -10.99 26.61 -3.41
CA ASN A 474 -10.56 27.59 -2.40
C ASN A 474 -9.50 26.99 -1.46
N ALA A 475 -9.75 25.79 -0.93
CA ALA A 475 -8.82 25.11 -0.04
C ALA A 475 -7.45 24.83 -0.72
N LEU A 476 -7.46 24.36 -1.98
CA LEU A 476 -6.23 24.13 -2.74
C LEU A 476 -5.47 25.43 -3.02
N GLU A 477 -6.16 26.49 -3.45
CA GLU A 477 -5.54 27.80 -3.71
C GLU A 477 -4.93 28.40 -2.44
N ALA A 478 -5.62 28.30 -1.31
CA ALA A 478 -5.16 28.79 -0.01
C ALA A 478 -3.93 28.01 0.51
N ALA A 479 -3.92 26.68 0.40
CA ALA A 479 -2.77 25.87 0.80
C ALA A 479 -1.53 26.15 -0.06
N LEU A 480 -1.71 26.34 -1.37
CA LEU A 480 -0.60 26.71 -2.27
C LEU A 480 -0.13 28.15 -2.08
N TRP A 481 -1.02 29.07 -1.69
CA TRP A 481 -0.64 30.42 -1.28
C TRP A 481 0.24 30.37 -0.02
N ALA A 482 -0.16 29.58 0.98
CA ALA A 482 0.63 29.40 2.20
C ALA A 482 2.00 28.80 1.88
N PHE A 483 2.06 27.78 1.03
CA PHE A 483 3.33 27.19 0.57
C PHE A 483 4.19 28.17 -0.23
N TRP A 484 3.60 28.96 -1.12
CA TRP A 484 4.33 29.99 -1.86
C TRP A 484 4.91 31.09 -0.95
N SER A 485 4.18 31.48 0.11
CA SER A 485 4.51 32.60 1.01
C SER A 485 5.24 32.21 2.30
N ASP A 486 5.57 30.93 2.51
CA ASP A 486 6.12 30.41 3.77
C ASP A 486 7.57 30.83 4.12
N GLU A 487 8.22 31.62 3.27
CA GLU A 487 9.63 32.06 3.44
C GLU A 487 10.62 30.91 3.72
N ASP A 488 10.45 29.78 3.01
CA ASP A 488 11.27 28.57 3.14
C ASP A 488 11.25 27.94 4.55
N SER A 489 10.15 28.16 5.28
CA SER A 489 9.95 27.68 6.64
C SER A 489 8.59 26.98 6.80
N PHE A 490 8.63 25.70 7.19
CA PHE A 490 7.42 24.94 7.50
C PHE A 490 6.53 25.68 8.52
N GLU A 491 7.13 26.16 9.61
CA GLU A 491 6.46 26.86 10.71
C GLU A 491 5.73 28.11 10.23
N LYS A 492 6.41 28.98 9.47
CA LYS A 492 5.78 30.21 8.96
C LYS A 492 4.62 29.90 8.03
N GLY A 493 4.79 28.95 7.11
CA GLY A 493 3.72 28.62 6.17
C GLY A 493 2.51 27.96 6.82
N VAL A 494 2.70 27.07 7.80
CA VAL A 494 1.55 26.46 8.50
C VAL A 494 0.82 27.50 9.34
N LEU A 495 1.54 28.43 9.98
CA LEU A 495 0.92 29.55 10.69
C LEU A 495 0.23 30.52 9.73
N ASN A 496 0.75 30.74 8.53
CA ASN A 496 0.07 31.52 7.49
C ASN A 496 -1.23 30.83 7.05
N ALA A 497 -1.20 29.51 6.85
CA ALA A 497 -2.38 28.73 6.48
C ALA A 497 -3.47 28.81 7.56
N VAL A 498 -3.12 28.64 8.84
CA VAL A 498 -4.06 28.72 9.96
C VAL A 498 -4.60 30.16 10.13
N ASN A 499 -3.71 31.16 10.14
CA ASN A 499 -4.10 32.55 10.37
C ASN A 499 -4.79 33.22 9.16
N LEU A 500 -4.81 32.55 8.00
CA LEU A 500 -5.65 32.96 6.88
C LEU A 500 -7.13 32.97 7.29
N GLY A 501 -7.56 32.05 8.16
CA GLY A 501 -8.94 31.92 8.62
C GLY A 501 -9.82 31.07 7.71
N ASP A 502 -11.14 31.19 7.91
CA ASP A 502 -12.17 30.35 7.31
C ASP A 502 -12.12 28.89 7.84
N ASP A 503 -11.70 27.94 7.01
CA ASP A 503 -11.58 26.50 7.28
C ASP A 503 -10.10 26.19 7.56
N THR A 504 -9.71 26.42 8.81
CA THR A 504 -8.31 26.63 9.22
C THR A 504 -7.52 25.35 9.39
N ASP A 505 -8.13 24.31 9.96
CA ASP A 505 -7.57 22.96 10.06
C ASP A 505 -7.37 22.36 8.67
N THR A 506 -8.39 22.37 7.81
CA THR A 506 -8.28 21.80 6.46
C THR A 506 -7.20 22.49 5.65
N THR A 507 -7.18 23.82 5.64
CA THR A 507 -6.17 24.57 4.86
C THR A 507 -4.76 24.28 5.36
N ALA A 508 -4.58 24.19 6.68
CA ALA A 508 -3.29 23.90 7.30
C ALA A 508 -2.86 22.44 7.11
N ALA A 509 -3.79 21.48 7.15
CA ALA A 509 -3.54 20.06 6.88
C ALA A 509 -3.13 19.85 5.41
N ILE A 510 -3.82 20.51 4.46
CA ILE A 510 -3.44 20.49 3.04
C ILE A 510 -2.08 21.13 2.85
N TYR A 511 -1.78 22.29 3.44
CA TYR A 511 -0.43 22.86 3.38
C TYR A 511 0.61 21.87 3.95
N GLY A 512 0.32 21.29 5.11
CA GLY A 512 1.22 20.44 5.88
C GLY A 512 1.66 19.18 5.13
N GLN A 513 0.77 18.60 4.32
CA GLN A 513 1.08 17.47 3.44
C GLN A 513 2.21 17.80 2.44
N LEU A 514 2.07 18.87 1.66
CA LEU A 514 3.04 19.26 0.62
C LEU A 514 4.30 19.86 1.23
N ALA A 515 4.16 20.77 2.19
CA ALA A 515 5.29 21.39 2.88
C ALA A 515 6.12 20.33 3.62
N GLY A 516 5.45 19.35 4.24
CA GLY A 516 6.10 18.19 4.84
C GLY A 516 6.87 17.33 3.84
N ALA A 517 6.30 17.07 2.66
CA ALA A 517 6.98 16.38 1.55
C ALA A 517 8.20 17.14 1.02
N TYR A 518 8.16 18.47 1.09
CA TYR A 518 9.21 19.34 0.59
C TYR A 518 10.34 19.56 1.60
N TYR A 519 10.01 19.90 2.85
CA TYR A 519 10.98 20.23 3.90
C TYR A 519 11.53 19.00 4.62
N GLY A 520 10.71 17.94 4.74
CA GLY A 520 11.05 16.75 5.51
C GLY A 520 10.80 16.87 7.02
N TYR A 521 10.67 15.73 7.68
CA TYR A 521 10.34 15.59 9.09
C TYR A 521 11.33 16.29 10.02
N LYS A 522 12.63 16.19 9.73
CA LYS A 522 13.69 16.84 10.54
C LYS A 522 13.57 18.36 10.61
N LYS A 523 12.86 19.00 9.66
CA LYS A 523 12.65 20.45 9.64
C LYS A 523 11.33 20.88 10.28
N LEU A 524 10.49 19.94 10.71
CA LEU A 524 9.29 20.27 11.48
C LEU A 524 9.69 20.76 12.89
N PRO A 525 8.99 21.76 13.48
CA PRO A 525 9.29 22.23 14.82
C PRO A 525 9.17 21.11 15.86
N THR A 526 10.27 20.82 16.57
CA THR A 526 10.33 19.72 17.56
C THR A 526 9.24 19.81 18.61
N LYS A 527 8.88 21.02 19.04
CA LYS A 527 7.80 21.29 20.01
C LYS A 527 6.42 20.79 19.56
N TRP A 528 6.17 20.65 18.26
CA TRP A 528 4.89 20.21 17.71
C TRP A 528 4.84 18.71 17.40
N ILE A 529 5.99 18.03 17.44
CA ILE A 529 6.11 16.62 17.06
C ILE A 529 6.60 15.72 18.20
N ASP A 530 7.32 16.26 19.21
CA ASP A 530 7.79 15.51 20.38
C ASP A 530 6.93 15.83 21.63
N PRO A 531 6.11 14.89 22.13
CA PRO A 531 5.28 15.09 23.31
C PRO A 531 6.08 15.27 24.63
N ARG A 532 7.40 15.10 24.60
CA ARG A 532 8.29 15.33 25.76
C ARG A 532 8.94 16.72 25.77
N ALA A 533 8.76 17.50 24.71
CA ALA A 533 9.31 18.85 24.59
C ALA A 533 8.42 19.94 25.18
N SER A 534 7.15 19.63 25.46
CA SER A 534 6.22 20.49 26.20
C SER A 534 6.37 20.26 27.72
N SER A 535 6.20 21.32 28.53
CA SER A 535 6.32 21.27 29.99
C SER A 535 5.11 20.56 30.65
N PHE A 536 4.90 19.29 30.32
CA PHE A 536 3.77 18.48 30.77
C PHE A 536 4.07 17.76 32.09
N ASP A 537 3.08 17.80 32.99
CA ASP A 537 3.06 17.04 34.23
C ASP A 537 2.84 15.53 33.93
N PRO A 538 3.75 14.65 34.35
CA PRO A 538 3.63 13.20 34.12
C PRO A 538 2.40 12.53 34.77
N HIS A 539 1.63 13.24 35.60
CA HIS A 539 0.41 12.70 36.21
C HIS A 539 -0.87 12.86 35.36
N GLU A 540 -0.87 13.63 34.26
CA GLU A 540 -2.02 13.80 33.34
C GLU A 540 -1.87 13.00 32.03
N MET A 541 -1.42 11.75 32.13
CA MET A 541 -1.01 10.88 31.02
C MET A 541 -2.17 10.34 30.14
N LYS A 542 -2.97 11.23 29.51
CA LYS A 542 -4.00 10.88 28.50
C LYS A 542 -3.55 11.13 27.05
N CYS A 543 -2.64 12.08 26.78
CA CYS A 543 -2.17 12.41 25.42
C CYS A 543 -1.29 11.33 24.75
N GLU A 544 -0.63 10.45 25.51
CA GLU A 544 0.31 9.47 24.95
C GLU A 544 -0.38 8.49 23.97
N LYS A 545 -1.63 8.10 24.23
CA LYS A 545 -2.33 7.08 23.42
C LYS A 545 -2.68 7.54 22.01
N SER A 546 -3.21 8.75 21.85
CA SER A 546 -3.64 9.26 20.54
C SER A 546 -2.45 9.57 19.63
N TRP A 547 -1.36 10.11 20.19
CA TRP A 547 -0.13 10.37 19.43
C TRP A 547 0.68 9.09 19.13
N LEU A 548 0.69 8.10 20.03
CA LEU A 548 1.30 6.79 19.79
C LEU A 548 0.57 5.99 18.70
N ILE A 549 -0.75 6.13 18.56
CA ILE A 549 -1.54 5.48 17.49
C ILE A 549 -1.15 6.06 16.11
N SER A 550 -1.03 7.39 16.00
CA SER A 550 -0.54 8.06 14.79
C SER A 550 0.91 7.67 14.46
N MET A 551 1.78 7.59 15.47
CA MET A 551 3.15 7.09 15.30
C MET A 551 3.18 5.63 14.87
N GLN A 552 2.28 4.76 15.32
CA GLN A 552 2.24 3.35 14.92
C GLN A 552 1.80 3.19 13.47
N GLY A 553 0.74 3.87 13.03
CA GLY A 553 0.31 3.86 11.62
C GLY A 553 1.41 4.34 10.68
N VAL A 554 2.07 5.46 11.02
CA VAL A 554 3.19 6.00 10.25
C VAL A 554 4.43 5.09 10.34
N LYS A 555 4.78 4.54 11.51
CA LYS A 555 5.89 3.57 11.65
C LYS A 555 5.63 2.29 10.86
N LEU A 556 4.39 1.80 10.78
CA LEU A 556 4.01 0.64 9.97
C LEU A 556 4.12 0.96 8.48
N LEU A 557 3.67 2.13 8.04
CA LEU A 557 3.83 2.59 6.66
C LEU A 557 5.31 2.70 6.30
N LEU A 558 6.12 3.34 7.15
CA LEU A 558 7.57 3.49 6.94
C LEU A 558 8.31 2.16 7.02
N TYR A 559 7.88 1.26 7.90
CA TYR A 559 8.40 -0.10 7.93
C TYR A 559 8.12 -0.78 6.59
N TRP A 560 6.88 -0.74 6.10
CA TRP A 560 6.52 -1.29 4.79
C TRP A 560 7.32 -0.64 3.66
N ILE A 561 7.42 0.69 3.58
CA ILE A 561 8.20 1.42 2.56
C ILE A 561 9.70 1.07 2.64
N ARG A 562 10.25 0.96 3.86
CA ARG A 562 11.65 0.51 4.07
C ARG A 562 11.86 -0.94 3.63
N GLN A 563 10.88 -1.83 3.86
CA GLN A 563 10.94 -3.22 3.40
C GLN A 563 10.76 -3.34 1.88
N THR A 564 9.93 -2.49 1.25
CA THR A 564 9.65 -2.53 -0.21
C THR A 564 10.61 -1.70 -1.04
N GLY A 565 11.52 -0.92 -0.44
CA GLY A 565 12.58 -0.20 -1.16
C GLY A 565 14.00 -0.72 -0.96
N HIS A 566 14.17 -1.83 -0.25
CA HIS A 566 15.39 -2.63 -0.35
C HIS A 566 15.12 -3.75 -1.36
N PRO A 567 15.93 -3.97 -2.42
CA PRO A 567 15.98 -5.30 -3.00
C PRO A 567 16.39 -6.23 -1.85
N TYR A 568 15.57 -7.26 -1.61
CA TYR A 568 15.74 -8.30 -0.61
C TYR A 568 17.23 -8.63 -0.37
N PHE A 569 17.82 -8.02 0.66
CA PHE A 569 19.07 -8.47 1.25
C PHE A 569 18.75 -8.96 2.65
N ILE A 570 18.19 -10.17 2.71
CA ILE A 570 18.19 -10.95 3.94
C ILE A 570 19.63 -11.40 4.15
N ARG A 571 20.39 -10.66 4.97
CA ARG A 571 21.60 -11.22 5.58
C ARG A 571 21.17 -12.37 6.48
N GLN A 572 21.56 -13.58 6.06
CA GLN A 572 21.55 -14.76 6.91
C GLN A 572 22.44 -14.50 8.13
N SER A 573 21.82 -14.47 9.31
CA SER A 573 22.28 -15.03 10.59
C SER A 573 21.63 -14.24 11.74
N VAL A 574 21.25 -14.94 12.80
CA VAL A 574 20.50 -14.48 13.99
C VAL A 574 18.96 -14.60 13.90
N GLN A 575 18.52 -15.85 13.96
CA GLN A 575 17.51 -16.38 14.89
C GLN A 575 16.92 -15.40 15.94
N ARG A 576 15.61 -15.53 16.22
CA ARG A 576 14.95 -15.57 17.56
C ARG A 576 13.74 -14.62 17.73
N ALA A 577 12.61 -15.22 18.11
CA ALA A 577 11.46 -14.69 18.87
C ALA A 577 10.76 -13.40 18.40
N LYS A 578 11.48 -12.34 18.03
CA LYS A 578 10.93 -11.06 17.59
C LYS A 578 10.11 -11.15 16.30
N TYR A 579 10.45 -12.05 15.38
CA TYR A 579 9.70 -12.25 14.14
C TYR A 579 8.37 -12.99 14.36
N ALA A 580 8.37 -14.03 15.20
CA ALA A 580 7.12 -14.67 15.65
C ALA A 580 6.27 -13.69 16.47
N GLN A 581 6.90 -12.83 17.29
CA GLN A 581 6.24 -11.76 18.02
C GLN A 581 5.66 -10.69 17.07
N LEU A 582 6.30 -10.46 15.91
CA LEU A 582 5.80 -9.58 14.85
C LEU A 582 4.59 -10.17 14.14
N GLU A 583 4.61 -11.46 13.78
CA GLU A 583 3.48 -12.16 13.17
C GLU A 583 2.29 -12.28 14.15
N ILE A 584 2.54 -12.52 15.44
CA ILE A 584 1.51 -12.48 16.49
C ILE A 584 0.92 -11.07 16.65
N LEU A 585 1.74 -10.01 16.61
CA LEU A 585 1.26 -8.63 16.72
C LEU A 585 0.54 -8.14 15.45
N GLN A 586 0.88 -8.65 14.27
CA GLN A 586 0.33 -8.21 12.99
C GLN A 586 -0.86 -9.05 12.51
N MET A 587 -0.93 -10.32 12.88
CA MET A 587 -2.03 -11.22 12.48
C MET A 587 -2.95 -11.59 13.64
N ILE A 588 -2.38 -11.95 14.80
CA ILE A 588 -3.18 -12.40 15.95
C ILE A 588 -3.80 -11.22 16.70
N ARG A 589 -3.09 -10.10 16.91
CA ARG A 589 -3.63 -8.95 17.64
C ARG A 589 -4.89 -8.35 17.01
N PRO A 590 -4.98 -8.14 15.68
CA PRO A 590 -6.23 -7.66 15.06
C PRO A 590 -7.39 -8.65 15.22
N ILE A 591 -7.12 -9.96 15.13
CA ILE A 591 -8.11 -11.02 15.37
C ILE A 591 -8.55 -11.02 16.84
N MET A 592 -7.62 -10.86 17.77
CA MET A 592 -7.88 -10.76 19.21
C MET A 592 -8.67 -9.51 19.59
N GLU A 593 -8.39 -8.37 18.97
CA GLU A 593 -9.21 -7.17 19.18
C GLU A 593 -10.57 -7.27 18.51
N THR A 594 -10.68 -8.02 17.42
CA THR A 594 -11.96 -8.37 16.81
C THR A 594 -12.78 -9.27 17.74
N ILE A 595 -12.17 -10.32 18.32
CA ILE A 595 -12.81 -11.20 19.32
C ILE A 595 -13.16 -10.43 20.59
N ARG A 596 -12.27 -9.53 21.07
CA ARG A 596 -12.53 -8.62 22.20
C ARG A 596 -13.73 -7.74 21.93
N ASN A 597 -13.83 -7.16 20.73
CA ASN A 597 -14.94 -6.31 20.34
C ASN A 597 -16.24 -7.11 20.16
N ILE A 598 -16.17 -8.33 19.62
CA ILE A 598 -17.33 -9.24 19.49
C ILE A 598 -17.85 -9.66 20.85
N LEU A 599 -16.98 -10.07 21.79
CA LEU A 599 -17.37 -10.44 23.15
C LEU A 599 -17.89 -9.23 23.94
N ARG A 600 -17.26 -8.06 23.82
CA ARG A 600 -17.76 -6.80 24.38
C ARG A 600 -19.17 -6.51 23.87
N ASN A 601 -19.38 -6.60 22.56
CA ASN A 601 -20.67 -6.29 21.95
C ASN A 601 -21.74 -7.36 22.27
N GLN A 602 -21.39 -8.65 22.34
CA GLN A 602 -22.32 -9.71 22.75
C GLN A 602 -22.74 -9.59 24.22
N ILE A 603 -21.83 -9.23 25.12
CA ILE A 603 -22.15 -9.00 26.54
C ILE A 603 -23.01 -7.75 26.69
N LEU A 604 -22.69 -6.64 26.00
CA LEU A 604 -23.54 -5.44 26.00
C LEU A 604 -24.92 -5.70 25.39
N TYR A 605 -25.03 -6.57 24.38
CA TYR A 605 -26.29 -6.90 23.71
C TYR A 605 -27.18 -7.85 24.51
N ASN A 606 -26.61 -8.85 25.20
CA ASN A 606 -27.38 -9.86 25.93
C ASN A 606 -27.79 -9.45 27.35
N SER A 607 -27.21 -8.39 27.92
CA SER A 607 -27.33 -8.15 29.37
C SER A 607 -28.27 -7.01 29.77
N GLY A 608 -28.79 -6.21 28.83
CA GLY A 608 -29.75 -5.13 29.14
C GLY A 608 -29.21 -4.00 30.03
N PHE A 609 -27.91 -3.96 30.32
CA PHE A 609 -27.28 -2.97 31.20
C PHE A 609 -26.88 -1.72 30.41
N ALA A 610 -27.79 -0.75 30.31
CA ALA A 610 -27.56 0.51 29.62
C ALA A 610 -26.64 1.50 30.37
N HIS A 611 -26.22 1.20 31.62
CA HIS A 611 -25.61 2.20 32.52
C HIS A 611 -24.34 1.75 33.28
N GLU A 612 -23.78 0.58 33.00
CA GLU A 612 -22.53 0.09 33.64
C GLU A 612 -21.37 0.00 32.62
N TRP A 613 -20.14 0.20 33.08
CA TRP A 613 -18.92 0.14 32.27
C TRP A 613 -18.16 -1.15 32.60
N ILE A 614 -17.60 -1.81 31.58
CA ILE A 614 -16.71 -2.97 31.77
C ILE A 614 -15.28 -2.51 31.51
N GLU A 615 -14.40 -2.68 32.50
CA GLU A 615 -12.96 -2.43 32.35
C GLU A 615 -12.23 -3.78 32.21
N LEU A 616 -11.44 -3.93 31.14
CA LEU A 616 -10.71 -5.16 30.84
C LEU A 616 -9.26 -4.99 31.25
N HIS A 617 -8.78 -5.87 32.14
CA HIS A 617 -7.40 -5.84 32.61
C HIS A 617 -6.66 -7.16 32.28
N PRO A 618 -5.48 -7.11 31.66
CA PRO A 618 -4.63 -8.29 31.56
C PRO A 618 -4.09 -8.66 32.96
N LYS A 619 -4.37 -9.88 33.46
CA LYS A 619 -3.83 -10.35 34.76
C LYS A 619 -2.45 -11.02 34.58
N PRO A 620 -1.43 -10.68 35.37
CA PRO A 620 -0.12 -11.36 35.32
C PRO A 620 -0.17 -12.74 35.98
N ILE A 621 0.50 -13.75 35.39
CA ILE A 621 0.64 -15.10 35.95
C ILE A 621 2.04 -15.25 36.59
N GLN A 622 2.11 -15.87 37.78
CA GLN A 622 3.33 -15.86 38.62
C GLN A 622 4.37 -16.97 38.38
N ARG A 623 4.14 -18.01 37.55
CA ARG A 623 5.17 -19.03 37.20
C ARG A 623 5.00 -19.57 35.77
N PRO A 624 5.98 -20.29 35.16
CA PRO A 624 5.74 -20.96 33.88
C PRO A 624 6.20 -22.42 33.43
N SER A 625 5.58 -23.08 32.40
CA SER A 625 5.61 -24.46 31.82
C SER A 625 4.98 -24.51 30.40
N ALA A 626 5.65 -25.17 29.46
CA ALA A 626 5.20 -25.42 28.08
C ALA A 626 4.73 -26.87 27.86
N ILE A 627 3.98 -27.15 26.77
CA ILE A 627 3.55 -28.50 26.36
C ILE A 627 4.33 -28.94 25.09
N CYS A 628 4.75 -30.22 25.05
CA CYS A 628 5.49 -30.78 23.93
C CYS A 628 4.56 -31.52 22.94
N TYR A 629 4.78 -31.33 21.63
CA TYR A 629 3.92 -31.88 20.57
C TYR A 629 3.99 -33.41 20.48
N SER A 630 5.13 -33.99 20.89
CA SER A 630 5.38 -35.43 20.80
C SER A 630 4.77 -36.25 21.95
N CYS A 631 4.39 -35.63 23.07
CA CYS A 631 4.06 -36.32 24.31
C CYS A 631 2.60 -36.18 24.77
N GLN A 632 1.71 -35.64 23.92
CA GLN A 632 0.25 -35.41 24.08
C GLN A 632 -0.34 -35.64 25.50
N ARG A 633 -0.75 -34.57 26.19
CA ARG A 633 -1.53 -34.69 27.44
C ARG A 633 -2.99 -35.08 27.17
N PRO A 634 -3.65 -35.84 28.06
CA PRO A 634 -5.03 -36.26 27.86
C PRO A 634 -6.02 -35.09 28.07
N ILE A 635 -7.07 -35.05 27.24
CA ILE A 635 -8.12 -34.04 27.26
C ILE A 635 -9.20 -34.46 28.27
N GLN A 636 -9.68 -33.54 29.12
CA GLN A 636 -10.87 -33.77 29.95
C GLN A 636 -12.10 -33.06 29.36
N GLN A 637 -13.24 -33.76 29.39
CA GLN A 637 -14.51 -33.35 28.79
C GLN A 637 -15.49 -32.86 29.85
N TYR A 638 -16.07 -31.68 29.65
CA TYR A 638 -17.25 -31.22 30.39
C TYR A 638 -18.28 -30.59 29.45
N ARG A 639 -19.56 -30.67 29.83
CA ARG A 639 -20.75 -30.41 28.99
C ARG A 639 -20.54 -29.42 27.83
N ASN A 640 -20.31 -30.00 26.66
CA ASN A 640 -20.25 -29.40 25.33
C ASN A 640 -19.01 -28.56 24.97
N PHE A 641 -17.92 -28.63 25.74
CA PHE A 641 -16.61 -28.13 25.30
C PHE A 641 -15.45 -28.81 26.03
N TRP A 642 -14.28 -28.78 25.39
CA TRP A 642 -13.06 -29.43 25.85
C TRP A 642 -12.17 -28.38 26.53
N ILE A 643 -11.64 -28.67 27.72
CA ILE A 643 -10.73 -27.77 28.43
C ILE A 643 -9.38 -28.46 28.60
N VAL A 644 -8.32 -27.81 28.10
CA VAL A 644 -6.93 -28.15 28.41
C VAL A 644 -6.52 -27.29 29.61
N SER A 645 -6.01 -27.90 30.68
CA SER A 645 -5.73 -27.15 31.92
C SER A 645 -4.50 -26.25 31.74
N ASP A 646 -4.74 -24.96 31.74
CA ASP A 646 -3.75 -23.95 31.43
C ASP A 646 -3.06 -23.44 32.68
N SER A 647 -1.77 -23.66 32.74
CA SER A 647 -0.91 -22.70 33.40
C SER A 647 0.35 -22.62 32.56
N LEU A 648 0.77 -21.37 32.25
CA LEU A 648 2.16 -20.86 32.30
C LEU A 648 2.81 -20.21 31.00
N HIS A 649 3.66 -19.15 31.14
CA HIS A 649 4.63 -18.67 30.11
C HIS A 649 6.05 -18.21 30.54
N GLU A 650 7.10 -18.86 29.98
CA GLU A 650 8.44 -18.32 29.63
C GLU A 650 9.06 -19.24 28.56
N PHE A 651 9.79 -18.68 27.58
CA PHE A 651 10.37 -19.44 26.45
C PHE A 651 11.66 -20.16 26.86
N ARG A 652 11.78 -21.47 26.57
CA ARG A 652 13.04 -22.23 26.68
C ARG A 652 13.35 -22.97 25.38
N ASP A 653 14.64 -23.07 25.08
CA ASP A 653 15.16 -23.73 23.89
C ASP A 653 15.01 -25.27 23.92
N GLN A 654 14.57 -25.93 25.01
CA GLN A 654 14.49 -27.40 25.12
C GLN A 654 13.35 -27.91 26.02
N CYS A 655 12.78 -29.08 25.71
CA CYS A 655 11.81 -29.80 26.54
C CYS A 655 12.52 -30.78 27.50
N GLU A 656 12.24 -30.74 28.81
CA GLU A 656 12.91 -31.62 29.80
C GLU A 656 12.45 -33.09 29.76
N ARG A 657 11.40 -33.42 28.99
CA ARG A 657 10.84 -34.80 28.90
C ARG A 657 11.10 -35.53 27.59
N CYS A 658 11.40 -34.84 26.48
CA CYS A 658 11.83 -35.47 25.24
C CYS A 658 13.03 -34.77 24.61
N SER A 659 13.93 -35.55 24.00
CA SER A 659 15.06 -35.06 23.18
C SER A 659 14.60 -34.61 21.78
N CYS A 660 13.52 -33.83 21.73
CA CYS A 660 12.84 -33.38 20.52
C CYS A 660 13.44 -32.04 20.02
N ASP A 661 13.49 -31.81 18.69
CA ASP A 661 14.11 -30.62 18.08
C ASP A 661 13.38 -29.32 18.52
N PRO A 662 14.10 -28.32 19.07
CA PRO A 662 13.56 -27.03 19.50
C PRO A 662 12.74 -26.29 18.43
N LYS A 663 12.96 -26.58 17.15
CA LYS A 663 12.30 -25.92 16.01
C LYS A 663 10.87 -26.41 15.74
N GLN A 664 10.37 -27.40 16.47
CA GLN A 664 9.08 -28.04 16.19
C GLN A 664 7.96 -27.76 17.22
N HIS A 665 8.09 -26.74 18.08
CA HIS A 665 7.07 -26.41 19.07
C HIS A 665 6.52 -24.97 18.93
N VAL A 666 5.19 -24.85 18.83
CA VAL A 666 4.43 -23.62 19.11
C VAL A 666 3.08 -24.01 19.73
N GLN A 667 2.75 -23.45 20.90
CA GLN A 667 1.39 -23.41 21.45
C GLN A 667 1.16 -22.01 22.01
N VAL A 668 -0.04 -21.45 21.83
CA VAL A 668 -0.44 -20.13 22.33
C VAL A 668 -1.83 -20.27 22.95
N ASP A 669 -1.91 -20.14 24.27
CA ASP A 669 -3.16 -19.98 25.00
C ASP A 669 -3.09 -18.72 25.89
N TYR A 670 -4.23 -18.06 26.16
CA TYR A 670 -4.30 -16.80 26.92
C TYR A 670 -5.54 -16.73 27.82
N GLN A 671 -5.45 -15.98 28.93
CA GLN A 671 -6.56 -15.70 29.84
C GLN A 671 -6.90 -14.20 29.85
N LEU A 672 -8.19 -13.86 29.73
CA LEU A 672 -8.73 -12.50 29.90
C LEU A 672 -9.49 -12.42 31.22
N GLY A 673 -9.21 -11.40 32.03
CA GLY A 673 -10.02 -10.99 33.18
C GLY A 673 -10.79 -9.71 32.87
N PHE A 674 -11.93 -9.51 33.54
CA PHE A 674 -12.74 -8.30 33.43
C PHE A 674 -13.26 -7.89 34.80
N ASP A 675 -13.42 -6.58 35.02
CA ASP A 675 -14.06 -6.01 36.20
C ASP A 675 -15.24 -5.14 35.76
N MET A 676 -16.34 -5.13 36.53
CA MET A 676 -17.51 -4.29 36.27
C MET A 676 -17.49 -3.05 37.15
N ILE A 677 -17.72 -1.87 36.56
CA ILE A 677 -17.66 -0.58 37.25
C ILE A 677 -19.00 0.14 37.12
N ASN A 678 -19.63 0.43 38.26
CA ASN A 678 -20.88 1.16 38.36
C ASN A 678 -20.63 2.66 38.65
N ARG A 679 -21.33 3.55 37.94
CA ARG A 679 -21.06 5.00 37.92
C ARG A 679 -21.39 5.76 39.21
N GLU A 680 -22.20 5.19 40.12
CA GLU A 680 -22.75 5.97 41.23
C GLU A 680 -21.88 6.01 42.50
N ASN A 681 -20.90 5.11 42.65
CA ASN A 681 -20.00 5.11 43.80
C ASN A 681 -18.53 5.08 43.35
N HIS A 682 -17.83 6.22 43.47
CA HIS A 682 -16.37 6.33 43.33
C HIS A 682 -15.60 5.65 44.49
N GLN A 683 -16.09 4.52 45.01
CA GLN A 683 -15.37 3.70 45.96
C GLN A 683 -15.26 2.29 45.40
N SER A 684 -14.02 1.87 45.22
CA SER A 684 -13.60 0.54 44.83
C SER A 684 -14.04 -0.46 45.91
N ASP A 685 -15.23 -1.01 45.79
CA ASP A 685 -15.61 -2.19 46.56
C ASP A 685 -15.26 -3.45 45.76
N GLU A 686 -14.51 -4.30 46.43
CA GLU A 686 -14.02 -5.58 45.96
C GLU A 686 -15.15 -6.49 45.45
N LEU A 687 -14.79 -7.27 44.42
CA LEU A 687 -15.39 -8.55 44.01
C LEU A 687 -16.68 -8.53 43.18
N ALA A 688 -16.47 -8.50 41.86
CA ALA A 688 -16.97 -9.56 40.98
C ALA A 688 -15.85 -9.89 39.97
N THR A 689 -15.12 -10.98 40.21
CA THR A 689 -13.98 -11.42 39.39
C THR A 689 -14.37 -12.41 38.32
#